data_AF-A0A813S7I5-F1
#
_entry.id   AF-A0A813S7I5-F1
#
_cell.length_a   1.000
_cell.length_b   1.000
_cell.length_c   1.000
_cell.angle_alpha   90.00
_cell.angle_beta   90.00
_cell.angle_gamma   90.00
#
_symmetry.space_group_name_H-M   'P 1'
#
loop_
_entity.id
_entity.type
_entity.pdbx_description
1 polymer ?
#
loop_
_entity_poly.entity_id
_entity_poly.type
_entity_poly.pdbx_seq_one_letter_code
_entity_poly.pdbx_strand_id
1 'polypeptide(L)'
;MTSQSSALPHYEPHTNLSINKKSASECRNLSDIRYEIDTIDHFIVKLLHHRLQYALETLKFKLDGKPIPDNKRMIQQLNQRKEWAKSYGLDPKYIESFFKRMLDWYISQQITYYKSQNPDQANIEIKVCSLNELKAIEFGLSWINISQYCQLLSSGYRKAREISKPVLVSFIQKTSTYSDDHSLDNVHPLYLFERSRRHSLSHSFVFAQPSQQFSMLAFGSVQQYDVNQTYFSFNKMNKKIADCTYEEFYSEVKKIVADGWKRLLADAIIENCAPEDFPGCGPTLTGGLCYDHQNISRSGKWSNFDEASFILPRVQFTEKGLNRYATFNTVIMQCDKSENEIEFINAEIISLLEFCGNLLNGTEEYLESGVHTTSFSGDNVTELTEESVGPLAIRKQTIHDKAVEIISGDFGKVGLAREAIIETDQKGTRFNVGWSLKRFSLLHPSFYLFGLSRQGSCFFGVAPSQLVRLHDKQIEAKIWKTELLNSDKQRHEHSLVIEMLRSKLERSTEANSLVIPDNPVALEYNNKQHLYTLVQGTIRKEITPFDLVETLHSTSAVGSFPQSDVLKFIPKEENLDYGWYAAPIGWIDANNNSEFVVASESALINEGSISFFAGCGFVADSDSEDRPHETRLNMESMLFTLSEKQTL
;
A
#
# COMPACT_ATOMS: atom_id res chain seq x y z
N MET A 1 -60.69 -28.01 44.52
CA MET A 1 -60.80 -29.04 43.49
C MET A 1 -59.55 -28.99 42.64
N THR A 2 -58.97 -30.16 42.44
CA THR A 2 -57.60 -30.52 42.08
C THR A 2 -57.12 -30.05 40.71
N SER A 3 -55.83 -29.67 40.71
CA SER A 3 -54.91 -29.53 39.59
C SER A 3 -54.84 -30.77 38.69
N GLN A 4 -54.70 -30.58 37.38
CA GLN A 4 -53.89 -31.47 36.55
C GLN A 4 -53.17 -30.69 35.44
N SER A 5 -51.85 -30.66 35.59
CA SER A 5 -50.88 -30.24 34.58
C SER A 5 -50.81 -31.34 33.52
N SER A 6 -51.01 -31.03 32.24
CA SER A 6 -50.69 -31.94 31.15
C SER A 6 -49.23 -31.73 30.76
N ALA A 7 -48.36 -32.57 31.29
CA ALA A 7 -46.94 -32.62 30.98
C ALA A 7 -46.70 -32.87 29.48
N LEU A 8 -45.68 -32.21 28.95
CA LEU A 8 -45.05 -32.52 27.68
C LEU A 8 -44.57 -34.00 27.69
N PRO A 9 -44.66 -34.72 26.56
CA PRO A 9 -44.17 -36.10 26.52
C PRO A 9 -42.67 -36.13 26.77
N HIS A 10 -42.28 -36.94 27.75
CA HIS A 10 -40.90 -37.28 28.07
C HIS A 10 -40.18 -37.75 26.80
N TYR A 11 -39.06 -37.08 26.49
CA TYR A 11 -38.14 -37.51 25.44
C TYR A 11 -37.30 -38.68 26.00
N GLU A 12 -37.60 -39.91 25.58
CA GLU A 12 -36.70 -41.04 25.79
C GLU A 12 -35.57 -40.98 24.74
N PRO A 13 -34.28 -40.93 25.16
CA PRO A 13 -33.19 -41.27 24.27
C PRO A 13 -33.22 -42.79 24.06
N HIS A 14 -32.88 -43.23 22.84
CA HIS A 14 -32.88 -44.64 22.37
C HIS A 14 -34.16 -45.11 21.67
N THR A 15 -34.44 -44.57 20.48
CA THR A 15 -35.12 -45.35 19.44
C THR A 15 -34.12 -45.69 18.35
N ASN A 16 -33.78 -46.98 18.29
CA ASN A 16 -33.13 -47.62 17.15
C ASN A 16 -34.10 -47.47 15.96
N LEU A 17 -33.94 -46.42 15.14
CA LEU A 17 -34.59 -46.34 13.84
C LEU A 17 -33.89 -47.36 12.95
N SER A 18 -34.36 -48.61 12.96
CA SER A 18 -33.92 -49.61 11.98
C SER A 18 -34.46 -49.21 10.61
N ILE A 19 -33.73 -48.34 9.91
CA ILE A 19 -34.06 -47.89 8.54
C ILE A 19 -34.11 -49.10 7.59
N ASN A 20 -33.27 -50.11 7.87
CA ASN A 20 -33.08 -51.29 7.03
C ASN A 20 -33.75 -52.52 7.64
N LYS A 21 -34.21 -53.43 6.77
CA LYS A 21 -34.77 -54.73 7.16
C LYS A 21 -33.68 -55.79 7.39
N LYS A 22 -32.50 -55.60 6.80
CA LYS A 22 -31.31 -56.44 6.97
C LYS A 22 -30.08 -55.58 7.23
N SER A 23 -29.19 -56.03 8.11
CA SER A 23 -27.83 -55.48 8.18
C SER A 23 -27.03 -55.86 6.93
N ALA A 24 -25.93 -55.15 6.67
CA ALA A 24 -25.06 -55.41 5.53
C ALA A 24 -24.55 -56.88 5.50
N SER A 25 -24.27 -57.46 6.68
CA SER A 25 -23.83 -58.85 6.83
C SER A 25 -24.94 -59.89 6.67
N GLU A 26 -26.22 -59.49 6.74
CA GLU A 26 -27.38 -60.39 6.60
C GLU A 26 -27.91 -60.45 5.16
N CYS A 27 -27.39 -59.61 4.27
CA CYS A 27 -27.74 -59.61 2.86
C CYS A 27 -27.13 -60.83 2.15
N ARG A 28 -27.94 -61.60 1.42
CA ARG A 28 -27.52 -62.89 0.86
C ARG A 28 -27.01 -62.78 -0.57
N ASN A 29 -27.33 -61.70 -1.26
CA ASN A 29 -26.96 -61.47 -2.66
C ASN A 29 -26.96 -59.96 -2.97
N LEU A 30 -26.50 -59.60 -4.18
CA LEU A 30 -26.40 -58.21 -4.61
C LEU A 30 -27.77 -57.49 -4.65
N SER A 31 -28.86 -58.21 -4.94
CA SER A 31 -30.21 -57.64 -4.97
C SER A 31 -30.68 -57.25 -3.57
N ASP A 32 -30.38 -58.08 -2.56
CA ASP A 32 -30.63 -57.75 -1.15
C ASP A 32 -29.88 -56.46 -0.77
N ILE A 33 -28.58 -56.37 -1.10
CA ILE A 33 -27.76 -55.19 -0.78
C ILE A 33 -28.33 -53.93 -1.45
N ARG A 34 -28.66 -54.01 -2.74
CA ARG A 34 -29.23 -52.88 -3.49
C ARG A 34 -30.58 -52.44 -2.91
N TYR A 35 -31.44 -53.39 -2.58
CA TYR A 35 -32.73 -53.08 -1.95
C TYR A 35 -32.57 -52.33 -0.63
N GLU A 36 -31.63 -52.75 0.22
CA GLU A 36 -31.34 -52.06 1.48
C GLU A 36 -30.70 -50.67 1.24
N ILE A 37 -29.84 -50.50 0.21
CA ILE A 37 -29.32 -49.19 -0.19
C ILE A 37 -30.44 -48.26 -0.68
N ASP A 38 -31.30 -48.73 -1.58
CA ASP A 38 -32.44 -47.97 -2.10
C ASP A 38 -33.39 -47.54 -0.96
N THR A 39 -33.52 -48.38 0.07
CA THR A 39 -34.30 -48.07 1.27
C THR A 39 -33.66 -46.93 2.07
N ILE A 40 -32.34 -46.92 2.24
CA ILE A 40 -31.60 -45.81 2.85
C ILE A 40 -31.78 -44.54 2.02
N ASP A 41 -31.59 -44.62 0.71
CA ASP A 41 -31.69 -43.45 -0.19
C ASP A 41 -33.09 -42.85 -0.17
N HIS A 42 -34.13 -43.68 -0.18
CA HIS A 42 -35.52 -43.24 0.00
C HIS A 42 -35.70 -42.49 1.33
N PHE A 43 -35.09 -43.00 2.40
CA PHE A 43 -35.15 -42.35 3.71
C PHE A 43 -34.38 -41.03 3.74
N ILE A 44 -33.22 -40.93 3.08
CA ILE A 44 -32.48 -39.68 2.91
C ILE A 44 -33.36 -38.64 2.20
N VAL A 45 -33.99 -39.00 1.08
CA VAL A 45 -34.90 -38.09 0.34
C VAL A 45 -36.05 -37.64 1.23
N LYS A 46 -36.64 -38.54 2.01
CA LYS A 46 -37.71 -38.21 2.97
C LYS A 46 -37.24 -37.24 4.05
N LEU A 47 -36.05 -37.44 4.61
CA LEU A 47 -35.46 -36.54 5.61
C LEU A 47 -35.13 -35.16 5.03
N LEU A 48 -34.66 -35.09 3.78
CA LEU A 48 -34.41 -33.83 3.09
C LEU A 48 -35.72 -33.06 2.90
N HIS A 49 -36.80 -33.73 2.48
CA HIS A 49 -38.12 -33.12 2.39
C HIS A 49 -38.60 -32.61 3.75
N HIS A 50 -38.48 -33.41 4.80
CA HIS A 50 -38.91 -33.01 6.15
C HIS A 50 -38.10 -31.81 6.67
N ARG A 51 -36.79 -31.79 6.41
CA ARG A 51 -35.92 -30.65 6.73
C ARG A 51 -36.32 -29.39 5.95
N LEU A 52 -36.75 -29.50 4.68
CA LEU A 52 -37.24 -28.36 3.90
C LEU A 52 -38.43 -27.71 4.61
N GLN A 53 -39.38 -28.50 5.13
CA GLN A 53 -40.55 -27.96 5.84
C GLN A 53 -40.13 -27.09 7.03
N TYR A 54 -39.19 -27.58 7.85
CA TYR A 54 -38.64 -26.76 8.95
C TYR A 54 -37.90 -25.52 8.44
N ALA A 55 -37.14 -25.63 7.35
CA ALA A 55 -36.46 -24.48 6.77
C ALA A 55 -37.47 -23.40 6.34
N LEU A 56 -38.53 -23.77 5.62
CA LEU A 56 -39.58 -22.84 5.21
C LEU A 56 -40.29 -22.20 6.42
N GLU A 57 -40.59 -23.00 7.45
CA GLU A 57 -41.21 -22.51 8.70
C GLU A 57 -40.35 -21.45 9.42
N THR A 58 -39.02 -21.49 9.27
CA THR A 58 -38.16 -20.44 9.87
C THR A 58 -38.46 -19.04 9.33
N LEU A 59 -39.06 -18.92 8.14
CA LEU A 59 -39.40 -17.62 7.56
C LEU A 59 -40.39 -16.85 8.44
N LYS A 60 -41.28 -17.52 9.19
CA LYS A 60 -42.22 -16.88 10.12
C LYS A 60 -41.52 -16.05 11.21
N PHE A 61 -40.26 -16.38 11.51
CA PHE A 61 -39.46 -15.75 12.57
C PHE A 61 -38.38 -14.79 12.03
N LYS A 62 -38.23 -14.68 10.71
CA LYS A 62 -37.19 -13.88 10.04
C LYS A 62 -37.73 -12.63 9.35
N LEU A 63 -39.02 -12.31 9.53
CA LEU A 63 -39.74 -11.24 8.84
C LEU A 63 -39.36 -9.79 9.25
N ASP A 64 -38.53 -9.61 10.28
CA ASP A 64 -38.11 -8.29 10.77
C ASP A 64 -36.80 -7.77 10.13
N GLY A 65 -36.64 -7.93 8.81
CA GLY A 65 -35.50 -7.35 8.07
C GLY A 65 -34.13 -8.00 8.32
N LYS A 66 -34.07 -9.19 8.94
CA LYS A 66 -32.82 -9.94 9.16
C LYS A 66 -32.48 -10.86 7.96
N PRO A 67 -31.19 -11.01 7.58
CA PRO A 67 -30.78 -11.77 6.40
C PRO A 67 -31.17 -13.25 6.48
N ILE A 68 -31.47 -13.85 5.32
CA ILE A 68 -32.05 -15.20 5.21
C ILE A 68 -31.04 -16.37 5.38
N PRO A 69 -29.76 -16.11 5.69
CA PRO A 69 -29.02 -16.99 6.59
C PRO A 69 -28.63 -16.31 7.92
N ASP A 70 -28.86 -17.04 9.03
CA ASP A 70 -28.22 -16.79 10.32
C ASP A 70 -26.84 -17.48 10.29
N ASN A 71 -25.81 -16.67 10.11
CA ASN A 71 -24.50 -17.10 9.66
C ASN A 71 -23.69 -17.76 10.77
N LYS A 72 -23.80 -17.24 12.00
CA LYS A 72 -23.21 -17.87 13.20
C LYS A 72 -23.75 -19.28 13.37
N ARG A 73 -25.06 -19.44 13.16
CA ARG A 73 -25.72 -20.73 13.24
C ARG A 73 -25.32 -21.67 12.09
N MET A 74 -25.07 -21.16 10.88
CA MET A 74 -24.64 -22.00 9.76
C MET A 74 -23.22 -22.55 9.95
N ILE A 75 -22.27 -21.72 10.38
CA ILE A 75 -20.89 -22.14 10.65
C ILE A 75 -20.84 -23.13 11.81
N GLN A 76 -21.58 -22.84 12.89
CA GLN A 76 -21.74 -23.77 14.00
C GLN A 76 -22.31 -25.11 13.53
N GLN A 77 -23.31 -25.09 12.65
CA GLN A 77 -23.87 -26.32 12.09
C GLN A 77 -22.83 -27.10 11.28
N LEU A 78 -22.11 -26.46 10.36
CA LEU A 78 -21.11 -27.13 9.52
C LEU A 78 -19.99 -27.75 10.35
N ASN A 79 -19.46 -27.02 11.33
CA ASN A 79 -18.45 -27.55 12.27
C ASN A 79 -18.98 -28.76 13.04
N GLN A 80 -20.22 -28.70 13.52
CA GLN A 80 -20.85 -29.82 14.20
C GLN A 80 -21.00 -31.06 13.28
N ARG A 81 -21.32 -30.87 11.99
CA ARG A 81 -21.43 -32.00 11.03
C ARG A 81 -20.07 -32.62 10.74
N LYS A 82 -18.99 -31.83 10.75
CA LYS A 82 -17.62 -32.34 10.63
C LYS A 82 -17.24 -33.21 11.83
N GLU A 83 -17.62 -32.81 13.04
CA GLU A 83 -17.39 -33.64 14.23
C GLU A 83 -18.21 -34.93 14.18
N TRP A 84 -19.46 -34.88 13.72
CA TRP A 84 -20.25 -36.09 13.48
C TRP A 84 -19.59 -36.99 12.42
N ALA A 85 -19.11 -36.42 11.32
CA ALA A 85 -18.39 -37.17 10.28
C ALA A 85 -17.21 -37.96 10.86
N LYS A 86 -16.39 -37.31 11.71
CA LYS A 86 -15.29 -37.97 12.41
C LYS A 86 -15.78 -39.14 13.28
N SER A 87 -16.85 -38.94 14.05
CA SER A 87 -17.40 -39.99 14.92
C SER A 87 -17.92 -41.22 14.17
N TYR A 88 -18.32 -41.05 12.91
CA TYR A 88 -18.77 -42.14 12.03
C TYR A 88 -17.69 -42.63 11.03
N GLY A 89 -16.45 -42.14 11.14
CA GLY A 89 -15.34 -42.55 10.26
C GLY A 89 -15.43 -42.03 8.82
N LEU A 90 -16.21 -40.97 8.58
CA LEU A 90 -16.37 -40.33 7.27
C LEU A 90 -15.37 -39.17 7.10
N ASP A 91 -14.97 -38.87 5.85
CA ASP A 91 -14.15 -37.70 5.56
C ASP A 91 -14.89 -36.39 5.91
N PRO A 92 -14.39 -35.60 6.88
CA PRO A 92 -15.03 -34.36 7.27
C PRO A 92 -15.15 -33.35 6.13
N LYS A 93 -14.20 -33.33 5.18
CA LYS A 93 -14.24 -32.39 4.05
C LYS A 93 -15.35 -32.75 3.07
N TYR A 94 -15.51 -34.04 2.77
CA TYR A 94 -16.61 -34.52 1.93
C TYR A 94 -17.98 -34.17 2.54
N ILE A 95 -18.16 -34.44 3.83
CA ILE A 95 -19.42 -34.15 4.53
C ILE A 95 -19.71 -32.65 4.61
N GLU A 96 -18.70 -31.82 4.88
CA GLU A 96 -18.83 -30.36 4.83
C GLU A 96 -19.33 -29.89 3.46
N SER A 97 -18.73 -30.38 2.37
CA SER A 97 -19.13 -30.04 1.00
C SER A 97 -20.56 -30.48 0.65
N PHE A 98 -20.97 -31.66 1.12
CA PHE A 98 -22.34 -32.17 0.94
C PHE A 98 -23.37 -31.29 1.66
N PHE A 99 -23.16 -31.01 2.94
CA PHE A 99 -24.09 -30.18 3.72
C PHE A 99 -24.11 -28.72 3.27
N LYS A 100 -22.99 -28.18 2.78
CA LYS A 100 -22.95 -26.83 2.21
C LYS A 100 -23.86 -26.71 0.98
N ARG A 101 -23.70 -27.60 -0.01
CA ARG A 101 -24.58 -27.64 -1.20
C ARG A 101 -26.05 -27.82 -0.85
N MET A 102 -26.32 -28.67 0.15
CA MET A 102 -27.66 -28.89 0.64
C MET A 102 -28.27 -27.62 1.27
N LEU A 103 -27.50 -26.90 2.10
CA LEU A 103 -27.89 -25.63 2.70
C LEU A 103 -28.17 -24.55 1.65
N ASP A 104 -27.30 -24.41 0.66
CA ASP A 104 -27.46 -23.47 -0.45
C ASP A 104 -28.78 -23.72 -1.20
N TRP A 105 -29.12 -24.99 -1.43
CA TRP A 105 -30.40 -25.36 -2.03
C TRP A 105 -31.59 -24.98 -1.15
N TYR A 106 -31.56 -25.26 0.16
CA TYR A 106 -32.66 -24.87 1.05
C TYR A 106 -32.86 -23.36 1.10
N ILE A 107 -31.78 -22.59 1.16
CA ILE A 107 -31.84 -21.12 1.14
C ILE A 107 -32.52 -20.65 -0.15
N SER A 108 -32.15 -21.24 -1.29
CA SER A 108 -32.79 -20.96 -2.59
C SER A 108 -34.30 -21.28 -2.59
N GLN A 109 -34.71 -22.39 -1.96
CA GLN A 109 -36.12 -22.74 -1.81
C GLN A 109 -36.86 -21.76 -0.89
N GLN A 110 -36.25 -21.33 0.21
CA GLN A 110 -36.83 -20.34 1.12
C GLN A 110 -37.10 -19.01 0.44
N ILE A 111 -36.18 -18.54 -0.42
CA ILE A 111 -36.36 -17.32 -1.21
C ILE A 111 -37.52 -17.47 -2.20
N THR A 112 -37.54 -18.58 -2.94
CA THR A 112 -38.58 -18.87 -3.92
C THR A 112 -39.96 -18.90 -3.25
N TYR A 113 -40.06 -19.59 -2.11
CA TYR A 113 -41.28 -19.64 -1.31
C TYR A 113 -41.69 -18.24 -0.82
N TYR A 114 -40.76 -17.48 -0.24
CA TYR A 114 -41.05 -16.13 0.24
C TYR A 114 -41.58 -15.20 -0.85
N LYS A 115 -40.95 -15.21 -2.04
CA LYS A 115 -41.38 -14.42 -3.20
C LYS A 115 -42.77 -14.83 -3.69
N SER A 116 -43.11 -16.12 -3.65
CA SER A 116 -44.44 -16.60 -4.04
C SER A 116 -45.55 -16.19 -3.06
N GLN A 117 -45.22 -16.03 -1.78
CA GLN A 117 -46.17 -15.60 -0.75
C GLN A 117 -46.31 -14.06 -0.69
N ASN A 118 -45.34 -13.29 -1.20
CA ASN A 118 -45.32 -11.83 -1.15
C ASN A 118 -45.05 -11.21 -2.53
N PRO A 119 -46.00 -11.33 -3.49
CA PRO A 119 -45.80 -10.87 -4.87
C PRO A 119 -45.53 -9.36 -4.99
N ASP A 120 -46.09 -8.54 -4.11
CA ASP A 120 -45.87 -7.07 -4.09
C ASP A 120 -44.46 -6.70 -3.57
N GLN A 121 -43.77 -7.64 -2.94
CA GLN A 121 -42.39 -7.53 -2.46
C GLN A 121 -41.43 -8.41 -3.27
N ALA A 122 -41.87 -8.96 -4.42
CA ALA A 122 -41.06 -9.85 -5.25
C ALA A 122 -39.78 -9.19 -5.83
N ASN A 123 -39.80 -7.85 -5.93
CA ASN A 123 -38.66 -7.02 -6.31
C ASN A 123 -37.69 -6.72 -5.15
N ILE A 124 -38.00 -7.14 -3.91
CA ILE A 124 -37.05 -7.08 -2.81
C ILE A 124 -35.99 -8.14 -3.07
N GLU A 125 -34.77 -7.69 -3.35
CA GLU A 125 -33.60 -8.53 -3.50
C GLU A 125 -33.26 -9.15 -2.14
N ILE A 126 -33.68 -10.39 -1.92
CA ILE A 126 -33.28 -11.14 -0.72
C ILE A 126 -31.78 -11.40 -0.85
N LYS A 127 -30.98 -10.61 -0.14
CA LYS A 127 -29.52 -10.73 -0.10
C LYS A 127 -29.14 -12.08 0.53
N VAL A 128 -28.82 -13.06 -0.29
CA VAL A 128 -28.19 -14.31 0.14
C VAL A 128 -26.70 -14.05 0.23
N CYS A 129 -26.18 -13.92 1.46
CA CYS A 129 -24.74 -13.82 1.62
C CYS A 129 -24.08 -15.15 1.27
N SER A 130 -23.20 -15.12 0.28
CA SER A 130 -22.23 -16.18 -0.02
C SER A 130 -21.33 -16.45 1.19
N LEU A 131 -20.75 -17.64 1.30
CA LEU A 131 -19.81 -17.99 2.39
C LEU A 131 -18.67 -16.96 2.53
N ASN A 132 -18.26 -16.35 1.42
CA ASN A 132 -17.20 -15.34 1.39
C ASN A 132 -17.67 -14.00 1.98
N GLU A 133 -18.90 -13.56 1.70
CA GLU A 133 -19.50 -12.39 2.36
C GLU A 133 -19.65 -12.61 3.87
N LEU A 134 -19.91 -13.85 4.29
CA LEU A 134 -19.99 -14.20 5.71
C LEU A 134 -18.65 -14.08 6.41
N LYS A 135 -17.60 -14.61 5.80
CA LYS A 135 -16.24 -14.42 6.31
C LYS A 135 -15.91 -12.94 6.40
N ALA A 136 -16.26 -12.14 5.39
CA ALA A 136 -16.01 -10.70 5.45
C ALA A 136 -16.68 -10.04 6.66
N ILE A 137 -17.91 -10.42 7.00
CA ILE A 137 -18.58 -9.98 8.23
C ILE A 137 -17.82 -10.43 9.49
N GLU A 138 -17.33 -11.66 9.55
CA GLU A 138 -16.52 -12.15 10.69
C GLU A 138 -15.24 -11.35 10.90
N PHE A 139 -14.64 -10.88 9.80
CA PHE A 139 -13.46 -10.01 9.83
C PHE A 139 -13.81 -8.52 10.01
N GLY A 140 -15.07 -8.12 10.17
CA GLY A 140 -15.43 -6.68 10.23
C GLY A 140 -15.24 -5.93 8.91
N LEU A 141 -15.20 -6.67 7.79
CA LEU A 141 -14.95 -6.18 6.43
C LEU A 141 -16.19 -6.27 5.54
N SER A 142 -17.38 -6.17 6.14
CA SER A 142 -18.67 -6.20 5.43
C SER A 142 -18.84 -5.04 4.43
N TRP A 143 -18.04 -3.98 4.57
CA TRP A 143 -17.96 -2.86 3.63
C TRP A 143 -17.25 -3.23 2.31
N ILE A 144 -16.59 -4.39 2.21
CA ILE A 144 -16.05 -4.91 0.95
C ILE A 144 -17.16 -5.61 0.17
N ASN A 145 -17.39 -5.19 -1.08
CA ASN A 145 -18.32 -5.87 -1.98
C ASN A 145 -17.70 -7.18 -2.52
N ILE A 146 -17.73 -8.21 -1.67
CA ILE A 146 -17.14 -9.52 -1.96
C ILE A 146 -17.79 -10.20 -3.16
N SER A 147 -19.09 -10.00 -3.39
CA SER A 147 -19.79 -10.59 -4.54
C SER A 147 -19.22 -10.06 -5.86
N GLN A 148 -19.09 -8.74 -5.97
CA GLN A 148 -18.50 -8.08 -7.14
C GLN A 148 -17.03 -8.49 -7.31
N TYR A 149 -16.26 -8.53 -6.22
CA TYR A 149 -14.87 -8.96 -6.29
C TYR A 149 -14.71 -10.42 -6.75
N CYS A 150 -15.59 -11.34 -6.30
CA CYS A 150 -15.59 -12.73 -6.76
C CYS A 150 -15.86 -12.84 -8.27
N GLN A 151 -16.77 -12.02 -8.83
CA GLN A 151 -17.06 -11.99 -10.27
C GLN A 151 -15.84 -11.51 -11.07
N LEU A 152 -15.11 -10.52 -10.55
CA LEU A 152 -13.90 -10.01 -11.17
C LEU A 152 -12.77 -11.05 -11.14
N LEU A 153 -12.57 -11.72 -10.01
CA LEU A 153 -11.60 -12.83 -9.87
C LEU A 153 -11.93 -14.00 -10.80
N SER A 154 -13.21 -14.37 -10.92
CA SER A 154 -13.68 -15.39 -11.88
C SER A 154 -13.31 -15.04 -13.32
N SER A 155 -13.54 -13.78 -13.71
CA SER A 155 -13.19 -13.27 -15.04
C SER A 155 -11.68 -13.30 -15.28
N GLY A 156 -10.89 -12.88 -14.29
CA GLY A 156 -9.43 -12.91 -14.35
C GLY A 156 -8.86 -14.32 -14.44
N TYR A 157 -9.41 -15.26 -13.66
CA TYR A 157 -9.02 -16.67 -13.68
C TYR A 157 -9.22 -17.31 -15.06
N ARG A 158 -10.38 -17.09 -15.67
CA ARG A 158 -10.67 -17.60 -17.02
C ARG A 158 -9.76 -16.97 -18.07
N LYS A 159 -9.56 -15.65 -18.01
CA LYS A 159 -8.68 -14.93 -18.94
C LYS A 159 -7.24 -15.41 -18.83
N ALA A 160 -6.69 -15.55 -17.62
CA ALA A 160 -5.30 -16.00 -17.41
C ALA A 160 -5.04 -17.38 -18.02
N ARG A 161 -6.02 -18.29 -17.95
CA ARG A 161 -5.97 -19.61 -18.58
C ARG A 161 -6.06 -19.54 -20.10
N GLU A 162 -6.97 -18.73 -20.62
CA GLU A 162 -7.17 -18.55 -22.06
C GLU A 162 -5.90 -18.02 -22.75
N ILE A 163 -5.30 -16.97 -22.21
CA ILE A 163 -4.13 -16.32 -22.82
C ILE A 163 -2.80 -16.93 -22.37
N SER A 164 -2.81 -17.83 -21.37
CA SER A 164 -1.63 -18.46 -20.77
C SER A 164 -0.57 -17.45 -20.30
N LYS A 165 -1.02 -16.36 -19.68
CA LYS A 165 -0.17 -15.29 -19.12
C LYS A 165 -0.77 -14.78 -17.80
N PRO A 166 0.04 -14.12 -16.94
CA PRO A 166 -0.47 -13.46 -15.75
C PRO A 166 -1.52 -12.40 -16.10
N VAL A 167 -2.60 -12.33 -15.32
CA VAL A 167 -3.65 -11.31 -15.46
C VAL A 167 -3.80 -10.56 -14.15
N LEU A 168 -3.67 -9.24 -14.20
CA LEU A 168 -4.01 -8.37 -13.08
C LEU A 168 -5.53 -8.20 -13.00
N VAL A 169 -6.07 -8.48 -11.81
CA VAL A 169 -7.41 -8.09 -11.41
C VAL A 169 -7.31 -6.96 -10.41
N SER A 170 -8.02 -5.85 -10.65
CA SER A 170 -8.04 -4.71 -9.75
C SER A 170 -9.47 -4.25 -9.49
N PHE A 171 -9.86 -4.32 -8.22
CA PHE A 171 -11.20 -3.97 -7.75
C PHE A 171 -11.15 -2.70 -6.92
N ILE A 172 -11.84 -1.65 -7.40
CA ILE A 172 -11.89 -0.35 -6.75
C ILE A 172 -13.30 -0.15 -6.20
N GLN A 173 -13.39 0.23 -4.93
CA GLN A 173 -14.65 0.59 -4.30
C GLN A 173 -14.53 1.83 -3.43
N LYS A 174 -15.60 2.62 -3.35
CA LYS A 174 -15.69 3.73 -2.40
C LYS A 174 -15.87 3.19 -0.98
N THR A 175 -15.15 3.73 0.00
CA THR A 175 -15.24 3.22 1.39
C THR A 175 -16.47 3.73 2.15
N SER A 176 -17.04 4.86 1.73
CA SER A 176 -18.13 5.57 2.44
C SER A 176 -19.55 5.12 2.06
N THR A 177 -19.73 4.04 1.30
CA THR A 177 -21.05 3.60 0.79
C THR A 177 -21.88 2.78 1.78
N TYR A 178 -21.34 2.41 2.94
CA TYR A 178 -22.06 1.66 3.98
C TYR A 178 -21.91 2.39 5.33
N SER A 179 -22.98 3.05 5.77
CA SER A 179 -23.04 3.97 6.91
C SER A 179 -23.18 3.30 8.28
N ASP A 180 -23.21 1.97 8.35
CA ASP A 180 -23.65 1.29 9.56
C ASP A 180 -22.51 0.41 10.12
N ASP A 181 -21.96 0.90 11.23
CA ASP A 181 -20.98 0.28 12.15
C ASP A 181 -19.52 0.09 11.66
N HIS A 182 -18.60 0.74 12.40
CA HIS A 182 -17.14 0.54 12.41
C HIS A 182 -16.35 0.89 11.13
N SER A 183 -16.85 1.82 10.30
CA SER A 183 -16.17 2.25 9.08
C SER A 183 -14.74 2.76 9.35
N LEU A 184 -13.85 2.57 8.38
CA LEU A 184 -12.50 3.16 8.30
C LEU A 184 -12.42 4.66 8.62
N ASP A 185 -13.55 5.35 8.76
CA ASP A 185 -13.62 6.79 8.97
C ASP A 185 -13.04 7.27 10.31
N ASN A 186 -12.96 6.38 11.31
CA ASN A 186 -12.38 6.71 12.63
C ASN A 186 -10.89 6.37 12.76
N VAL A 187 -10.27 5.74 11.76
CA VAL A 187 -8.86 5.34 11.83
C VAL A 187 -8.02 6.30 11.02
N HIS A 188 -7.11 7.02 11.68
CA HIS A 188 -6.19 7.93 10.98
C HIS A 188 -5.29 7.13 10.01
N PRO A 189 -5.18 7.52 8.73
CA PRO A 189 -4.40 6.79 7.73
C PRO A 189 -2.98 6.40 8.17
N LEU A 190 -2.23 7.34 8.77
CA LEU A 190 -0.87 7.09 9.27
C LEU A 190 -0.76 6.01 10.36
N TYR A 191 -1.85 5.69 11.07
CA TYR A 191 -1.87 4.58 12.02
C TYR A 191 -1.78 3.22 11.31
N LEU A 192 -2.44 3.08 10.16
CA LEU A 192 -2.36 1.85 9.37
C LEU A 192 -0.94 1.59 8.87
N PHE A 193 -0.21 2.65 8.51
CA PHE A 193 1.21 2.57 8.14
C PHE A 193 2.11 2.11 9.30
N GLU A 194 1.92 2.66 10.51
CA GLU A 194 2.69 2.20 11.67
C GLU A 194 2.37 0.74 12.01
N ARG A 195 1.08 0.39 11.95
CA ARG A 195 0.61 -0.96 12.25
C ARG A 195 1.18 -1.99 11.26
N SER A 196 1.13 -1.69 9.96
CA SER A 196 1.67 -2.59 8.94
C SER A 196 3.16 -2.85 9.11
N ARG A 197 3.92 -1.82 9.51
CA ARG A 197 5.35 -1.92 9.82
C ARG A 197 5.63 -2.85 11.00
N ARG A 198 4.81 -2.79 12.06
CA ARG A 198 4.96 -3.67 13.26
C ARG A 198 4.55 -5.12 13.00
N HIS A 199 3.60 -5.34 12.10
CA HIS A 199 3.23 -6.69 11.66
C HIS A 199 4.17 -7.24 10.56
N SER A 200 5.26 -6.53 10.26
CA SER A 200 6.27 -6.95 9.28
C SER A 200 5.67 -7.31 7.93
N LEU A 201 4.68 -6.53 7.46
CA LEU A 201 4.21 -6.70 6.09
C LEU A 201 5.37 -6.52 5.12
N SER A 202 5.34 -7.25 4.00
CA SER A 202 6.42 -7.24 3.01
C SER A 202 6.73 -5.85 2.49
N HIS A 203 5.70 -5.01 2.36
CA HIS A 203 5.80 -3.64 1.90
C HIS A 203 4.71 -2.77 2.55
N SER A 204 5.05 -1.53 2.86
CA SER A 204 4.08 -0.49 3.21
C SER A 204 4.59 0.84 2.67
N PHE A 205 3.68 1.62 2.12
CA PHE A 205 3.98 2.91 1.53
C PHE A 205 2.94 3.93 1.98
N VAL A 206 3.39 5.14 2.26
CA VAL A 206 2.56 6.30 2.53
C VAL A 206 3.06 7.48 1.71
N PHE A 207 2.13 8.22 1.12
CA PHE A 207 2.38 9.47 0.43
C PHE A 207 1.23 10.43 0.72
N ALA A 208 1.52 11.66 1.13
CA ALA A 208 0.51 12.68 1.32
C ALA A 208 0.96 14.02 0.78
N GLN A 209 0.07 14.70 0.05
CA GLN A 209 0.24 16.08 -0.36
C GLN A 209 0.15 17.04 0.84
N PRO A 210 0.67 18.27 0.70
CA PRO A 210 0.47 19.33 1.69
C PRO A 210 -0.99 19.47 2.11
N SER A 211 -1.21 19.71 3.40
CA SER A 211 -2.53 19.78 4.05
C SER A 211 -3.42 18.55 3.82
N GLN A 212 -2.82 17.42 3.44
CA GLN A 212 -3.51 16.16 3.14
C GLN A 212 -4.64 16.30 2.10
N GLN A 213 -4.46 17.22 1.13
CA GLN A 213 -5.41 17.37 0.01
C GLN A 213 -5.57 16.08 -0.80
N PHE A 214 -4.50 15.29 -0.83
CA PHE A 214 -4.44 13.93 -1.34
C PHE A 214 -3.60 13.10 -0.37
N SER A 215 -4.02 11.86 -0.09
CA SER A 215 -3.17 10.88 0.57
C SER A 215 -3.37 9.49 -0.02
N MET A 216 -2.30 8.71 0.01
CA MET A 216 -2.25 7.33 -0.45
C MET A 216 -1.54 6.49 0.60
N LEU A 217 -2.16 5.37 0.93
CA LEU A 217 -1.56 4.29 1.69
C LEU A 217 -1.58 3.03 0.84
N ALA A 218 -0.49 2.29 0.83
CA ALA A 218 -0.35 1.08 0.04
C ALA A 218 0.32 -0.01 0.87
N PHE A 219 -0.23 -1.22 0.84
CA PHE A 219 0.14 -2.31 1.73
C PHE A 219 0.28 -3.64 0.98
N GLY A 220 1.30 -4.40 1.38
CA GLY A 220 1.63 -5.67 0.74
C GLY A 220 2.15 -5.48 -0.67
N SER A 221 2.39 -6.59 -1.36
CA SER A 221 2.89 -6.60 -2.74
C SER A 221 2.26 -7.77 -3.48
N VAL A 222 1.74 -7.51 -4.68
CA VAL A 222 1.30 -8.55 -5.63
C VAL A 222 2.15 -8.58 -6.89
N GLN A 223 2.91 -7.52 -7.15
CA GLN A 223 3.95 -7.46 -8.17
C GLN A 223 5.03 -6.48 -7.70
N GLN A 224 6.30 -6.82 -7.92
CA GLN A 224 7.44 -5.99 -7.56
C GLN A 224 8.43 -5.90 -8.73
N TYR A 225 9.01 -4.73 -8.91
CA TYR A 225 10.03 -4.44 -9.90
C TYR A 225 11.26 -3.87 -9.20
N ASP A 226 12.08 -4.76 -8.63
CA ASP A 226 13.41 -4.44 -8.11
C ASP A 226 14.40 -4.56 -9.28
N VAL A 227 14.92 -3.42 -9.75
CA VAL A 227 15.67 -3.31 -11.02
C VAL A 227 16.95 -4.13 -11.01
N ASN A 228 17.77 -4.06 -9.97
CA ASN A 228 19.04 -4.76 -9.92
C ASN A 228 18.87 -6.27 -9.73
N GLN A 229 17.92 -6.69 -8.89
CA GLN A 229 17.56 -8.12 -8.75
C GLN A 229 17.06 -8.71 -10.06
N THR A 230 16.20 -7.97 -10.76
CA THR A 230 15.65 -8.38 -12.06
C THR A 230 16.73 -8.39 -13.14
N TYR A 231 17.54 -7.34 -13.19
CA TYR A 231 18.65 -7.22 -14.14
C TYR A 231 19.66 -8.36 -13.99
N PHE A 232 20.03 -8.72 -12.75
CA PHE A 232 20.91 -9.86 -12.48
C PHE A 232 20.33 -11.18 -13.01
N SER A 233 19.02 -11.36 -12.89
CA SER A 233 18.33 -12.58 -13.34
C SER A 233 18.29 -12.72 -14.87
N PHE A 234 18.30 -11.61 -15.62
CA PHE A 234 18.21 -11.60 -17.09
C PHE A 234 19.57 -11.38 -17.80
N ASN A 235 20.54 -10.77 -17.14
CA ASN A 235 21.80 -10.39 -17.79
C ASN A 235 22.78 -11.56 -17.88
N LYS A 236 22.96 -12.09 -19.10
CA LYS A 236 23.96 -13.13 -19.40
C LYS A 236 25.40 -12.61 -19.55
N MET A 237 25.62 -11.29 -19.54
CA MET A 237 26.91 -10.66 -19.87
C MET A 237 27.75 -10.23 -18.65
N ASN A 238 27.41 -10.65 -17.41
CA ASN A 238 28.14 -10.34 -16.17
C ASN A 238 28.36 -8.84 -15.83
N LYS A 239 27.82 -7.89 -16.60
CA LYS A 239 27.85 -6.45 -16.27
C LYS A 239 26.93 -6.17 -15.09
N LYS A 240 27.39 -5.50 -14.03
CA LYS A 240 26.54 -5.13 -12.88
C LYS A 240 25.82 -3.81 -13.16
N ILE A 241 24.68 -3.58 -12.49
CA ILE A 241 23.94 -2.32 -12.66
C ILE A 241 24.78 -1.10 -12.23
N ALA A 242 25.64 -1.24 -11.22
CA ALA A 242 26.58 -0.19 -10.78
C ALA A 242 27.61 0.21 -11.85
N ASP A 243 27.89 -0.69 -12.81
CA ASP A 243 28.85 -0.41 -13.88
C ASP A 243 28.17 0.25 -15.10
N CYS A 244 26.85 0.45 -15.06
CA CYS A 244 26.12 1.15 -16.12
C CYS A 244 26.37 2.65 -16.06
N THR A 245 26.40 3.30 -17.23
CA THR A 245 26.26 4.76 -17.30
C THR A 245 24.87 5.18 -16.80
N TYR A 246 24.69 6.47 -16.54
CA TYR A 246 23.38 7.00 -16.14
C TYR A 246 22.28 6.69 -17.17
N GLU A 247 22.55 6.91 -18.46
CA GLU A 247 21.61 6.61 -19.55
C GLU A 247 21.29 5.11 -19.64
N GLU A 248 22.31 4.24 -19.50
CA GLU A 248 22.11 2.80 -19.50
C GLU A 248 21.25 2.34 -18.31
N PHE A 249 21.48 2.90 -17.11
CA PHE A 249 20.71 2.60 -15.92
C PHE A 249 19.23 2.94 -16.12
N TYR A 250 18.91 4.16 -16.56
CA TYR A 250 17.53 4.57 -16.80
C TYR A 250 16.86 3.80 -17.94
N SER A 251 17.62 3.41 -18.96
CA SER A 251 17.14 2.49 -20.00
C SER A 251 16.71 1.14 -19.41
N GLU A 252 17.50 0.57 -18.49
CA GLU A 252 17.13 -0.68 -17.81
C GLU A 252 15.96 -0.49 -16.84
N VAL A 253 15.86 0.65 -16.14
CA VAL A 253 14.67 1.00 -15.33
C VAL A 253 13.41 1.00 -16.20
N LYS A 254 13.43 1.67 -17.36
CA LYS A 254 12.28 1.70 -18.29
C LYS A 254 11.92 0.30 -18.78
N LYS A 255 12.90 -0.50 -19.18
CA LYS A 255 12.69 -1.86 -19.68
C LYS A 255 12.16 -2.83 -18.62
N ILE A 256 12.59 -2.70 -17.38
CA ILE A 256 12.16 -3.59 -16.29
C ILE A 256 10.82 -3.13 -15.73
N VAL A 257 10.74 -1.86 -15.35
CA VAL A 257 9.57 -1.29 -14.66
C VAL A 257 8.49 -0.88 -15.65
N ALA A 258 8.78 0.06 -16.57
CA ALA A 258 7.75 0.62 -17.45
C ALA A 258 7.18 -0.41 -18.43
N ASP A 259 8.04 -1.19 -19.10
CA ASP A 259 7.55 -2.26 -19.99
C ASP A 259 6.91 -3.41 -19.21
N GLY A 260 7.44 -3.72 -18.02
CA GLY A 260 6.85 -4.71 -17.11
C GLY A 260 5.44 -4.32 -16.69
N TRP A 261 5.26 -3.05 -16.33
CA TRP A 261 3.99 -2.45 -15.97
C TRP A 261 3.00 -2.44 -17.12
N LYS A 262 3.44 -1.97 -18.29
CA LYS A 262 2.64 -1.97 -19.52
C LYS A 262 2.19 -3.37 -19.92
N ARG A 263 3.07 -4.38 -19.81
CA ARG A 263 2.72 -5.78 -20.07
C ARG A 263 1.66 -6.30 -19.09
N LEU A 264 1.77 -5.96 -17.81
CA LEU A 264 0.80 -6.37 -16.80
C LEU A 264 -0.58 -5.70 -17.02
N LEU A 265 -0.59 -4.42 -17.40
CA LEU A 265 -1.81 -3.67 -17.69
C LEU A 265 -2.52 -4.09 -18.99
N ALA A 266 -1.77 -4.56 -20.00
CA ALA A 266 -2.33 -4.88 -21.32
C ALA A 266 -3.49 -5.88 -21.26
N ASP A 267 -3.42 -6.83 -20.33
CA ASP A 267 -4.43 -7.86 -20.13
C ASP A 267 -5.21 -7.69 -18.81
N ALA A 268 -5.03 -6.58 -18.09
CA ALA A 268 -5.68 -6.35 -16.81
C ALA A 268 -7.22 -6.27 -16.92
N ILE A 269 -7.89 -6.68 -15.86
CA ILE A 269 -9.33 -6.48 -15.66
C ILE A 269 -9.48 -5.53 -14.48
N ILE A 270 -9.87 -4.29 -14.79
CA ILE A 270 -9.97 -3.20 -13.82
C ILE A 270 -11.44 -2.80 -13.71
N GLU A 271 -12.01 -2.97 -12.53
CA GLU A 271 -13.34 -2.48 -12.21
C GLU A 271 -13.23 -1.23 -11.36
N ASN A 272 -13.32 -0.07 -12.03
CA ASN A 272 -13.10 1.23 -11.41
C ASN A 272 -14.42 1.96 -11.17
N CYS A 273 -14.80 2.14 -9.90
CA CYS A 273 -15.94 2.98 -9.53
C CYS A 273 -15.55 4.43 -9.22
N ALA A 274 -14.25 4.77 -9.22
CA ALA A 274 -13.79 6.13 -8.99
C ALA A 274 -14.01 6.99 -10.26
N PRO A 275 -14.28 8.30 -10.12
CA PRO A 275 -14.32 9.22 -11.25
C PRO A 275 -13.02 9.18 -12.06
N GLU A 276 -13.10 9.44 -13.36
CA GLU A 276 -11.93 9.46 -14.25
C GLU A 276 -10.85 10.47 -13.79
N ASP A 277 -11.25 11.59 -13.17
CA ASP A 277 -10.36 12.64 -12.61
C ASP A 277 -9.93 12.37 -11.13
N PHE A 278 -9.80 11.09 -10.77
CA PHE A 278 -9.31 10.68 -9.46
C PHE A 278 -7.98 9.92 -9.60
N PRO A 279 -6.83 10.63 -9.63
CA PRO A 279 -5.54 10.00 -9.85
C PRO A 279 -5.14 9.15 -8.65
N GLY A 280 -4.34 8.11 -8.90
CA GLY A 280 -3.90 7.20 -7.83
C GLY A 280 -5.02 6.30 -7.28
N CYS A 281 -6.12 6.14 -8.02
CA CYS A 281 -7.12 5.10 -7.80
C CYS A 281 -6.98 3.99 -8.85
N GLY A 282 -7.26 2.74 -8.45
CA GLY A 282 -6.96 1.60 -9.30
C GLY A 282 -5.50 1.17 -9.22
N PRO A 283 -5.02 0.29 -10.11
CA PRO A 283 -3.66 -0.21 -10.05
C PRO A 283 -2.65 0.93 -10.05
N THR A 284 -1.83 1.01 -9.00
CA THR A 284 -0.83 2.07 -8.83
C THR A 284 0.48 1.44 -8.37
N LEU A 285 1.56 1.73 -9.09
CA LEU A 285 2.91 1.43 -8.64
C LEU A 285 3.35 2.47 -7.62
N THR A 286 3.86 2.03 -6.48
CA THR A 286 4.44 2.89 -5.44
C THR A 286 5.91 2.56 -5.24
N GLY A 287 6.76 3.56 -5.08
CA GLY A 287 8.19 3.33 -4.94
C GLY A 287 9.06 4.52 -5.31
N GLY A 288 10.25 4.24 -5.82
CA GLY A 288 11.25 5.25 -6.10
C GLY A 288 12.53 4.70 -6.71
N LEU A 289 13.52 5.59 -6.83
CA LEU A 289 14.85 5.27 -7.34
C LEU A 289 15.89 5.83 -6.38
N CYS A 290 17.09 5.26 -6.35
CA CYS A 290 18.22 5.80 -5.60
C CYS A 290 18.76 7.07 -6.27
N TYR A 291 19.42 7.92 -5.48
CA TYR A 291 20.08 9.15 -5.92
C TYR A 291 21.21 8.87 -6.92
N ASP A 292 22.03 7.87 -6.61
CA ASP A 292 23.18 7.46 -7.42
C ASP A 292 23.34 5.94 -7.40
N HIS A 293 23.09 5.30 -8.55
CA HIS A 293 23.15 3.85 -8.71
C HIS A 293 24.57 3.29 -8.70
N GLN A 294 25.59 4.13 -8.90
CA GLN A 294 26.99 3.69 -8.95
C GLN A 294 27.62 3.58 -7.55
N ASN A 295 27.14 4.38 -6.59
CA ASN A 295 27.75 4.51 -5.26
C ASN A 295 26.89 3.99 -4.10
N ILE A 296 25.74 3.38 -4.36
CA ILE A 296 24.89 2.78 -3.32
C ILE A 296 25.51 1.49 -2.74
N SER A 297 25.64 1.42 -1.40
CA SER A 297 26.18 0.26 -0.71
C SER A 297 25.12 -0.82 -0.51
N ARG A 298 25.21 -1.87 -1.33
CA ARG A 298 24.29 -3.03 -1.28
C ARG A 298 24.43 -3.90 -0.03
N SER A 299 25.54 -3.77 0.71
CA SER A 299 25.77 -4.42 2.00
C SER A 299 25.68 -3.44 3.18
N GLY A 300 25.31 -2.19 2.92
CA GLY A 300 25.21 -1.12 3.90
C GLY A 300 23.79 -0.90 4.39
N LYS A 301 23.54 0.33 4.87
CA LYS A 301 22.25 0.76 5.42
C LYS A 301 21.09 0.65 4.42
N TRP A 302 21.39 0.71 3.12
CA TRP A 302 20.41 0.63 2.04
C TRP A 302 20.22 -0.79 1.48
N SER A 303 20.76 -1.84 2.11
CA SER A 303 20.67 -3.23 1.63
C SER A 303 19.24 -3.72 1.31
N ASN A 304 18.23 -3.18 1.99
CA ASN A 304 16.82 -3.49 1.75
C ASN A 304 16.17 -2.63 0.66
N PHE A 305 16.90 -1.71 0.03
CA PHE A 305 16.41 -0.78 -0.99
C PHE A 305 17.23 -0.92 -2.27
N ASP A 306 16.58 -1.39 -3.33
CA ASP A 306 17.22 -1.55 -4.65
C ASP A 306 17.45 -0.20 -5.34
N GLU A 307 18.31 -0.15 -6.35
CA GLU A 307 18.62 1.07 -7.13
C GLU A 307 17.37 1.72 -7.74
N ALA A 308 16.37 0.91 -8.09
CA ALA A 308 15.02 1.36 -8.36
C ALA A 308 14.05 0.24 -7.98
N SER A 309 12.99 0.61 -7.27
CA SER A 309 12.01 -0.34 -6.76
C SER A 309 10.61 0.25 -6.85
N PHE A 310 9.74 -0.45 -7.56
CA PHE A 310 8.32 -0.12 -7.70
C PHE A 310 7.46 -1.33 -7.40
N ILE A 311 6.42 -1.14 -6.59
CA ILE A 311 5.57 -2.21 -6.07
C ILE A 311 4.12 -1.91 -6.40
N LEU A 312 3.41 -2.92 -6.93
CA LEU A 312 1.95 -2.92 -7.00
C LEU A 312 1.43 -3.49 -5.67
N PRO A 313 0.78 -2.67 -4.82
CA PRO A 313 0.32 -3.11 -3.52
C PRO A 313 -0.86 -4.06 -3.63
N ARG A 314 -1.03 -4.94 -2.63
CA ARG A 314 -2.21 -5.81 -2.53
C ARG A 314 -3.46 -5.02 -2.18
N VAL A 315 -3.32 -4.07 -1.25
CA VAL A 315 -4.39 -3.17 -0.81
C VAL A 315 -3.85 -1.75 -0.79
N GLN A 316 -4.63 -0.81 -1.30
CA GLN A 316 -4.33 0.62 -1.18
C GLN A 316 -5.59 1.39 -0.81
N PHE A 317 -5.38 2.48 -0.08
CA PHE A 317 -6.41 3.45 0.26
C PHE A 317 -5.98 4.81 -0.27
N THR A 318 -6.87 5.46 -1.02
CA THR A 318 -6.61 6.78 -1.61
C THR A 318 -7.71 7.74 -1.16
N GLU A 319 -7.29 8.90 -0.67
CA GLU A 319 -8.17 9.95 -0.16
C GLU A 319 -7.88 11.27 -0.89
N LYS A 320 -8.93 11.94 -1.37
CA LYS A 320 -8.88 13.29 -1.96
C LYS A 320 -10.14 14.05 -1.55
N GLY A 321 -9.98 15.08 -0.73
CA GLY A 321 -11.12 15.75 -0.10
C GLY A 321 -11.93 14.78 0.76
N LEU A 322 -13.26 14.74 0.57
CA LEU A 322 -14.16 13.83 1.30
C LEU A 322 -14.30 12.43 0.66
N ASN A 323 -13.61 12.19 -0.45
CA ASN A 323 -13.74 10.94 -1.19
C ASN A 323 -12.60 10.00 -0.85
N ARG A 324 -12.96 8.77 -0.49
CA ARG A 324 -12.05 7.70 -0.11
C ARG A 324 -12.37 6.44 -0.91
N TYR A 325 -11.33 5.83 -1.46
CA TYR A 325 -11.43 4.60 -2.23
C TYR A 325 -10.45 3.57 -1.69
N ALA A 326 -10.89 2.32 -1.64
CA ALA A 326 -10.02 1.17 -1.47
C ALA A 326 -9.83 0.49 -2.82
N THR A 327 -8.60 0.12 -3.14
CA THR A 327 -8.31 -0.72 -4.30
C THR A 327 -7.64 -2.01 -3.84
N PHE A 328 -8.11 -3.12 -4.38
CA PHE A 328 -7.59 -4.46 -4.13
C PHE A 328 -7.01 -5.01 -5.43
N ASN A 329 -5.73 -5.39 -5.40
CA ASN A 329 -5.05 -5.94 -6.57
C ASN A 329 -4.73 -7.42 -6.32
N THR A 330 -4.96 -8.25 -7.34
CA THR A 330 -4.51 -9.66 -7.39
C THR A 330 -3.93 -9.94 -8.76
N VAL A 331 -2.73 -10.51 -8.80
CA VAL A 331 -2.13 -11.02 -10.04
C VAL A 331 -2.36 -12.52 -10.09
N ILE A 332 -3.19 -12.96 -11.05
CA ILE A 332 -3.57 -14.37 -11.23
C ILE A 332 -2.57 -15.00 -12.19
N MET A 333 -1.93 -16.08 -11.76
CA MET A 333 -0.91 -16.80 -12.52
C MET A 333 -1.52 -18.01 -13.25
N GLN A 334 -0.96 -18.39 -14.40
CA GLN A 334 -1.41 -19.57 -15.16
C GLN A 334 -1.41 -20.86 -14.32
N CYS A 335 -0.45 -21.00 -13.41
CA CYS A 335 -0.23 -22.19 -12.59
C CYS A 335 -0.86 -22.10 -11.19
N ASP A 336 -1.78 -21.17 -10.94
CA ASP A 336 -2.42 -21.07 -9.64
C ASP A 336 -3.03 -22.42 -9.22
N LYS A 337 -2.74 -22.82 -7.98
CA LYS A 337 -2.66 -24.22 -7.49
C LYS A 337 -3.94 -25.06 -7.61
N SER A 338 -5.08 -24.47 -7.95
CA SER A 338 -6.33 -25.21 -8.11
C SER A 338 -6.79 -25.20 -9.57
N GLU A 339 -7.04 -26.40 -10.09
CA GLU A 339 -7.75 -26.56 -11.36
C GLU A 339 -9.20 -26.08 -11.32
N ASN A 340 -9.72 -25.86 -10.10
CA ASN A 340 -11.09 -25.48 -9.82
C ASN A 340 -11.19 -23.97 -9.53
N GLU A 341 -11.88 -23.25 -10.41
CA GLU A 341 -12.16 -21.82 -10.32
C GLU A 341 -12.73 -21.41 -8.95
N ILE A 342 -13.69 -22.17 -8.42
CA ILE A 342 -14.37 -21.84 -7.16
C ILE A 342 -13.41 -21.97 -5.97
N GLU A 343 -12.55 -22.99 -5.98
CA GLU A 343 -11.55 -23.17 -4.91
C GLU A 343 -10.51 -22.05 -4.94
N PHE A 344 -10.05 -21.66 -6.13
CA PHE A 344 -9.16 -20.53 -6.31
C PHE A 344 -9.76 -19.24 -5.73
N ILE A 345 -10.98 -18.88 -6.17
CA ILE A 345 -11.66 -17.66 -5.70
C ILE A 345 -11.81 -17.67 -4.18
N ASN A 346 -12.25 -18.80 -3.61
CA ASN A 346 -12.41 -18.90 -2.15
C ASN A 346 -11.08 -18.73 -1.40
N ALA A 347 -9.99 -19.31 -1.90
CA ALA A 347 -8.67 -19.17 -1.29
C ALA A 347 -8.19 -17.71 -1.36
N GLU A 348 -8.37 -17.04 -2.50
CA GLU A 348 -7.96 -15.66 -2.68
C GLU A 348 -8.75 -14.70 -1.79
N ILE A 349 -10.07 -14.89 -1.68
CA ILE A 349 -10.90 -14.07 -0.77
C ILE A 349 -10.49 -14.28 0.68
N ILE A 350 -10.26 -15.53 1.12
CA ILE A 350 -9.78 -15.79 2.49
C ILE A 350 -8.45 -15.08 2.72
N SER A 351 -7.51 -15.19 1.78
CA SER A 351 -6.21 -14.52 1.89
C SER A 351 -6.35 -13.00 1.96
N LEU A 352 -7.25 -12.41 1.17
CA LEU A 352 -7.53 -10.97 1.23
C LEU A 352 -8.12 -10.56 2.59
N LEU A 353 -9.11 -11.31 3.08
CA LEU A 353 -9.79 -11.01 4.34
C LEU A 353 -8.86 -11.17 5.54
N GLU A 354 -8.00 -12.20 5.54
CA GLU A 354 -6.96 -12.36 6.56
C GLU A 354 -5.95 -11.20 6.51
N PHE A 355 -5.51 -10.81 5.31
CA PHE A 355 -4.60 -9.67 5.13
C PHE A 355 -5.21 -8.37 5.67
N CYS A 356 -6.44 -8.05 5.24
CA CYS A 356 -7.14 -6.84 5.67
C CYS A 356 -7.50 -6.91 7.16
N GLY A 357 -7.91 -8.07 7.67
CA GLY A 357 -8.21 -8.28 9.08
C GLY A 357 -7.00 -8.05 9.97
N ASN A 358 -5.82 -8.55 9.59
CA ASN A 358 -4.58 -8.28 10.33
C ASN A 358 -4.21 -6.78 10.29
N LEU A 359 -4.44 -6.13 9.15
CA LEU A 359 -4.18 -4.71 8.95
C LEU A 359 -5.16 -3.80 9.73
N LEU A 360 -6.45 -4.15 9.78
CA LEU A 360 -7.53 -3.28 10.25
C LEU A 360 -8.08 -3.65 11.64
N ASN A 361 -8.08 -4.93 12.03
CA ASN A 361 -8.71 -5.37 13.29
C ASN A 361 -7.75 -5.36 14.48
N GLY A 362 -7.99 -4.45 15.42
CA GLY A 362 -7.43 -4.46 16.76
C GLY A 362 -7.93 -3.22 17.51
N THR A 363 -8.62 -3.46 18.62
CA THR A 363 -9.26 -2.46 19.46
C THR A 363 -8.29 -1.40 19.97
N GLU A 364 -8.87 -0.25 20.31
CA GLU A 364 -8.35 1.05 20.78
C GLU A 364 -7.23 1.05 21.84
N GLU A 365 -6.71 -0.09 22.28
CA GLU A 365 -5.61 -0.23 23.24
C GLU A 365 -4.32 0.49 22.79
N TYR A 366 -4.18 0.74 21.49
CA TYR A 366 -3.07 1.51 20.92
C TYR A 366 -3.30 3.03 20.85
N LEU A 367 -4.55 3.49 20.95
CA LEU A 367 -4.88 4.92 21.01
C LEU A 367 -4.53 5.52 22.37
N GLU A 368 -4.69 4.75 23.45
CA GLU A 368 -4.31 5.17 24.81
C GLU A 368 -2.85 4.82 25.16
N SER A 369 -2.25 3.79 24.53
CA SER A 369 -0.82 3.49 24.68
C SER A 369 0.10 4.32 23.79
N GLY A 370 -0.28 5.56 23.49
CA GLY A 370 0.65 6.67 23.23
C GLY A 370 1.62 6.95 24.40
N VAL A 371 1.90 5.95 25.23
CA VAL A 371 2.65 5.94 26.49
C VAL A 371 3.54 4.68 26.58
N HIS A 372 3.79 3.94 25.49
CA HIS A 372 5.07 3.22 25.41
C HIS A 372 6.15 4.21 25.05
N THR A 373 6.48 5.01 26.07
CA THR A 373 7.61 5.90 26.16
C THR A 373 8.82 5.21 25.56
N THR A 374 9.25 5.64 24.37
CA THR A 374 10.68 5.59 24.08
C THR A 374 11.27 6.79 24.81
N SER A 375 11.34 6.66 26.14
CA SER A 375 12.38 7.38 26.85
C SER A 375 13.68 6.85 26.25
N PHE A 376 14.49 7.74 25.70
CA PHE A 376 15.91 7.46 25.59
C PHE A 376 16.40 7.32 27.04
N SER A 377 16.28 6.12 27.60
CA SER A 377 16.64 5.86 28.98
C SER A 377 18.16 5.74 29.06
N GLY A 378 18.77 6.77 29.62
CA GLY A 378 20.21 6.83 29.85
C GLY A 378 20.81 8.07 29.17
N ASP A 379 21.97 8.47 29.67
CA ASP A 379 22.84 9.56 29.20
C ASP A 379 23.35 9.39 27.74
N ASN A 380 22.57 8.70 26.88
CA ASN A 380 22.88 8.23 25.54
C ASN A 380 22.04 8.91 24.43
N VAL A 381 21.15 9.87 24.75
CA VAL A 381 21.00 10.99 23.80
C VAL A 381 22.30 11.75 23.95
N THR A 382 23.33 11.33 23.20
CA THR A 382 24.29 12.32 22.78
C THR A 382 23.42 13.41 22.17
N GLU A 383 23.46 14.62 22.73
CA GLU A 383 23.12 15.78 21.93
C GLU A 383 23.78 15.57 20.56
N LEU A 384 23.17 16.06 19.48
CA LEU A 384 23.90 16.19 18.22
C LEU A 384 25.06 17.17 18.49
N THR A 385 26.10 16.70 19.18
CA THR A 385 27.30 17.40 19.51
C THR A 385 28.12 17.48 18.24
N GLU A 386 28.91 18.53 18.11
CA GLU A 386 29.86 18.63 17.00
C GLU A 386 30.86 17.46 16.94
N GLU A 387 30.92 16.60 17.96
CA GLU A 387 31.74 15.38 18.02
C GLU A 387 31.03 14.10 17.58
N SER A 388 29.71 13.94 17.79
CA SER A 388 28.92 12.80 17.28
C SER A 388 28.68 12.89 15.76
N VAL A 389 28.87 14.09 15.23
CA VAL A 389 29.05 14.42 13.82
C VAL A 389 30.57 14.44 13.58
N GLY A 390 31.19 13.36 13.12
CA GLY A 390 32.66 13.21 13.06
C GLY A 390 33.45 14.41 12.48
N PRO A 391 34.79 14.46 12.59
CA PRO A 391 35.61 15.69 12.47
C PRO A 391 35.42 16.43 11.13
N LEU A 392 34.42 17.32 11.09
CA LEU A 392 33.93 17.93 9.86
C LEU A 392 34.37 19.38 9.71
N ALA A 393 34.83 20.09 10.74
CA ALA A 393 35.21 21.51 10.59
C ALA A 393 36.33 21.74 9.55
N ILE A 394 37.39 20.91 9.56
CA ILE A 394 38.52 21.02 8.62
C ILE A 394 38.15 20.49 7.21
N ARG A 395 37.23 19.52 7.13
CA ARG A 395 36.78 18.90 5.87
C ARG A 395 35.74 19.76 5.14
N LYS A 396 34.86 20.46 5.90
CA LYS A 396 33.82 21.38 5.39
C LYS A 396 34.40 22.47 4.51
N GLN A 397 35.49 23.13 4.95
CA GLN A 397 36.10 24.21 4.18
C GLN A 397 36.78 23.69 2.92
N THR A 398 37.46 22.54 2.97
CA THR A 398 38.08 21.95 1.77
C THR A 398 37.04 21.50 0.73
N ILE A 399 35.91 20.93 1.17
CA ILE A 399 34.80 20.55 0.27
C ILE A 399 34.12 21.80 -0.28
N HIS A 400 33.92 22.82 0.55
CA HIS A 400 33.37 24.11 0.13
C HIS A 400 34.28 24.78 -0.91
N ASP A 401 35.58 24.91 -0.64
CA ASP A 401 36.55 25.55 -1.52
C ASP A 401 36.67 24.81 -2.86
N LYS A 402 36.68 23.47 -2.85
CA LYS A 402 36.65 22.67 -4.08
C LYS A 402 35.30 22.74 -4.81
N ALA A 403 34.18 22.78 -4.08
CA ALA A 403 32.87 22.98 -4.67
C ALA A 403 32.78 24.37 -5.34
N VAL A 404 33.33 25.39 -4.69
CA VAL A 404 33.52 26.73 -5.23
C VAL A 404 34.43 26.69 -6.44
N GLU A 405 35.54 25.95 -6.43
CA GLU A 405 36.42 25.77 -7.60
C GLU A 405 35.69 25.13 -8.80
N ILE A 406 34.87 24.09 -8.56
CA ILE A 406 34.09 23.40 -9.60
C ILE A 406 33.06 24.33 -10.25
N ILE A 407 32.45 25.24 -9.48
CA ILE A 407 31.47 26.22 -9.97
C ILE A 407 32.12 27.56 -10.38
N SER A 408 33.41 27.76 -10.09
CA SER A 408 34.16 28.95 -10.47
C SER A 408 34.62 28.83 -11.90
N GLY A 409 33.77 29.24 -12.83
CA GLY A 409 34.07 29.25 -14.27
C GLY A 409 32.83 29.05 -15.13
N ASP A 410 31.86 28.29 -14.62
CA ASP A 410 30.56 28.02 -15.23
C ASP A 410 29.47 28.19 -14.17
N PHE A 411 28.40 28.94 -14.45
CA PHE A 411 27.28 29.20 -13.53
C PHE A 411 26.73 27.89 -12.91
N GLY A 412 27.18 27.55 -11.70
CA GLY A 412 27.01 26.22 -11.11
C GLY A 412 26.46 26.21 -9.69
N LYS A 413 25.91 25.06 -9.31
CA LYS A 413 25.36 24.79 -7.97
C LYS A 413 25.82 23.40 -7.50
N VAL A 414 26.21 23.27 -6.23
CA VAL A 414 26.57 21.98 -5.62
C VAL A 414 25.69 21.75 -4.40
N GLY A 415 24.91 20.66 -4.39
CA GLY A 415 24.19 20.24 -3.20
C GLY A 415 25.08 19.37 -2.33
N LEU A 416 25.21 19.71 -1.05
CA LEU A 416 25.94 18.90 -0.08
C LEU A 416 24.99 18.42 1.01
N ALA A 417 25.28 17.25 1.56
CA ALA A 417 24.46 16.62 2.57
C ALA A 417 25.28 16.10 3.75
N ARG A 418 24.56 15.81 4.82
CA ARG A 418 25.11 15.22 6.04
C ARG A 418 24.19 14.15 6.55
N GLU A 419 24.81 13.24 7.27
CA GLU A 419 24.13 12.20 8.01
C GLU A 419 24.49 12.32 9.49
N ALA A 420 23.46 12.22 10.33
CA ALA A 420 23.62 11.92 11.75
C ALA A 420 23.09 10.52 12.04
N ILE A 421 23.88 9.70 12.73
CA ILE A 421 23.51 8.32 13.06
C ILE A 421 23.30 8.22 14.57
N ILE A 422 22.14 7.69 14.95
CA ILE A 422 21.84 7.32 16.33
C ILE A 422 21.83 5.80 16.41
N GLU A 423 22.77 5.23 17.15
CA GLU A 423 22.76 3.81 17.51
C GLU A 423 21.67 3.55 18.55
N THR A 424 21.00 2.42 18.44
CA THR A 424 19.93 2.03 19.37
C THR A 424 20.01 0.55 19.69
N ASP A 425 19.79 0.21 20.96
CA ASP A 425 19.62 -1.16 21.44
C ASP A 425 18.23 -1.73 21.11
N GLN A 426 17.31 -0.87 20.66
CA GLN A 426 15.96 -1.23 20.31
C GLN A 426 15.89 -1.74 18.87
N LYS A 427 15.07 -2.78 18.66
CA LYS A 427 14.66 -3.13 17.28
C LYS A 427 13.94 -1.93 16.67
N GLY A 428 14.33 -1.53 15.46
CA GLY A 428 13.79 -0.35 14.75
C GLY A 428 12.25 -0.33 14.64
N THR A 429 11.59 -1.47 14.79
CA THR A 429 10.13 -1.62 14.88
C THR A 429 9.48 -0.97 16.12
N ARG A 430 10.27 -0.48 17.09
CA ARG A 430 9.73 0.20 18.30
C ARG A 430 9.47 1.71 18.13
N PHE A 431 10.10 2.38 17.17
CA PHE A 431 9.85 3.81 16.91
C PHE A 431 8.51 4.03 16.22
N ASN A 432 7.63 4.90 16.72
CA ASN A 432 6.33 5.13 16.10
C ASN A 432 6.43 6.11 14.91
N VAL A 433 6.72 5.60 13.72
CA VAL A 433 6.91 6.40 12.50
C VAL A 433 5.60 7.09 12.08
N GLY A 434 4.47 6.38 12.19
CA GLY A 434 3.16 6.95 11.88
C GLY A 434 2.84 8.19 12.74
N TRP A 435 3.24 8.16 14.02
CA TRP A 435 3.09 9.30 14.93
C TRP A 435 4.05 10.45 14.60
N SER A 436 5.30 10.16 14.24
CA SER A 436 6.24 11.20 13.79
C SER A 436 5.75 11.90 12.53
N LEU A 437 5.28 11.14 11.52
CA LEU A 437 4.65 11.71 10.33
C LEU A 437 3.39 12.52 10.67
N LYS A 438 2.60 12.10 11.67
CA LYS A 438 1.45 12.88 12.14
C LYS A 438 1.88 14.20 12.77
N ARG A 439 2.88 14.19 13.65
CA ARG A 439 3.46 15.40 14.25
C ARG A 439 3.99 16.35 13.18
N PHE A 440 4.71 15.81 12.19
CA PHE A 440 5.17 16.59 11.04
C PHE A 440 4.03 17.26 10.29
N SER A 441 2.94 16.52 10.02
CA SER A 441 1.78 17.09 9.32
C SER A 441 1.14 18.27 10.07
N LEU A 442 1.29 18.31 11.40
CA LEU A 442 0.77 19.39 12.25
C LEU A 442 1.75 20.58 12.33
N LEU A 443 3.05 20.31 12.43
CA LEU A 443 4.10 21.35 12.53
C LEU A 443 4.42 21.99 11.16
N HIS A 444 4.38 21.19 10.10
CA HIS A 444 4.75 21.55 8.74
C HIS A 444 3.66 21.14 7.73
N PRO A 445 2.45 21.73 7.79
CA PRO A 445 1.34 21.32 6.91
C PRO A 445 1.57 21.62 5.42
N SER A 446 2.62 22.39 5.07
CA SER A 446 3.02 22.66 3.68
C SER A 446 3.86 21.57 3.04
N PHE A 447 4.34 20.61 3.83
CA PHE A 447 5.25 19.60 3.34
C PHE A 447 4.48 18.36 2.88
N TYR A 448 5.03 17.71 1.85
CA TYR A 448 4.64 16.36 1.51
C TYR A 448 5.14 15.42 2.60
N LEU A 449 4.37 14.36 2.86
CA LEU A 449 4.80 13.25 3.71
C LEU A 449 5.08 12.06 2.81
N PHE A 450 6.14 11.32 3.10
CA PHE A 450 6.38 10.03 2.47
C PHE A 450 6.92 9.02 3.48
N GLY A 451 6.69 7.75 3.20
CA GLY A 451 7.22 6.66 4.00
C GLY A 451 7.17 5.36 3.22
N LEU A 452 8.22 4.56 3.36
CA LEU A 452 8.42 3.29 2.69
C LEU A 452 9.04 2.32 3.69
N SER A 453 8.27 1.30 4.07
CA SER A 453 8.72 0.23 4.95
C SER A 453 8.80 -1.08 4.18
N ARG A 454 9.95 -1.76 4.25
CA ARG A 454 10.15 -3.09 3.68
C ARG A 454 11.24 -3.85 4.43
N GLN A 455 11.05 -5.15 4.60
CA GLN A 455 12.06 -6.07 5.14
C GLN A 455 12.68 -5.62 6.49
N GLY A 456 11.89 -4.97 7.35
CA GLY A 456 12.33 -4.47 8.66
C GLY A 456 12.98 -3.09 8.65
N SER A 457 13.30 -2.54 7.48
CA SER A 457 13.76 -1.15 7.32
C SER A 457 12.61 -0.20 7.01
N CYS A 458 12.72 1.06 7.42
CA CYS A 458 11.74 2.10 7.13
C CYS A 458 12.42 3.41 6.76
N PHE A 459 12.24 3.84 5.51
CA PHE A 459 12.68 5.14 5.02
C PHE A 459 11.48 6.07 4.95
N PHE A 460 11.54 7.22 5.63
CA PHE A 460 10.41 8.15 5.71
C PHE A 460 10.91 9.58 5.87
N GLY A 461 10.01 10.52 5.69
CA GLY A 461 10.34 11.92 5.91
C GLY A 461 9.29 12.86 5.39
N VAL A 462 9.76 14.08 5.19
CA VAL A 462 8.98 15.17 4.65
C VAL A 462 9.71 15.74 3.43
N ALA A 463 8.95 16.25 2.47
CA ALA A 463 9.53 16.92 1.32
C ALA A 463 8.91 18.32 1.18
N PRO A 464 9.71 19.39 1.21
CA PRO A 464 9.21 20.75 1.01
C PRO A 464 8.85 21.03 -0.46
N SER A 465 9.31 20.20 -1.39
CA SER A 465 9.12 20.42 -2.83
C SER A 465 8.68 19.15 -3.57
N GLN A 466 7.84 19.37 -4.57
CA GLN A 466 7.46 18.37 -5.55
C GLN A 466 8.57 18.27 -6.60
N LEU A 467 8.95 17.05 -6.99
CA LEU A 467 9.83 16.87 -8.15
C LEU A 467 9.04 17.10 -9.44
N VAL A 468 7.97 16.33 -9.58
CA VAL A 468 7.09 16.38 -10.75
C VAL A 468 5.73 15.76 -10.41
N ARG A 469 4.68 16.34 -10.97
CA ARG A 469 3.35 15.73 -11.05
C ARG A 469 2.92 15.68 -12.50
N LEU A 470 2.33 14.56 -12.88
CA LEU A 470 1.72 14.33 -14.19
C LEU A 470 0.26 13.96 -13.97
N HIS A 471 -0.65 14.70 -14.59
CA HIS A 471 -2.07 14.44 -14.54
C HIS A 471 -2.69 14.69 -15.91
N ASP A 472 -3.26 13.68 -16.56
CA ASP A 472 -3.85 13.79 -17.89
C ASP A 472 -2.93 14.52 -18.90
N LYS A 473 -1.66 14.11 -18.93
CA LYS A 473 -0.56 14.71 -19.72
C LYS A 473 -0.16 16.14 -19.32
N GLN A 474 -0.80 16.74 -18.34
CA GLN A 474 -0.36 18.01 -17.77
C GLN A 474 0.75 17.75 -16.76
N ILE A 475 1.94 18.24 -17.07
CA ILE A 475 3.06 18.25 -16.14
C ILE A 475 3.01 19.51 -15.28
N GLU A 476 3.26 19.32 -13.99
CA GLU A 476 3.46 20.36 -13.01
C GLU A 476 4.75 20.10 -12.24
N ALA A 477 5.55 21.15 -12.02
CA ALA A 477 6.66 21.14 -11.08
C ALA A 477 6.60 22.40 -10.21
N LYS A 478 6.64 22.22 -8.90
CA LYS A 478 6.59 23.31 -7.91
C LYS A 478 7.96 23.54 -7.31
N ILE A 479 8.57 24.67 -7.70
CA ILE A 479 9.87 25.07 -7.16
C ILE A 479 9.64 26.00 -6.00
N TRP A 480 10.12 25.54 -4.84
CA TRP A 480 9.95 26.20 -3.56
C TRP A 480 11.32 26.47 -2.96
N LYS A 481 11.52 27.69 -2.45
CA LYS A 481 12.66 28.01 -1.59
C LYS A 481 12.25 28.77 -0.34
N THR A 482 12.68 28.25 0.80
CA THR A 482 12.51 28.85 2.13
C THR A 482 13.43 30.04 2.29
N GLU A 483 12.98 31.27 1.96
CA GLU A 483 13.58 32.54 2.42
C GLU A 483 12.94 33.80 1.76
N LEU A 484 13.24 34.97 2.34
CA LEU A 484 12.75 36.30 1.96
C LEU A 484 12.96 36.61 0.46
N LEU A 485 11.91 37.12 -0.19
CA LEU A 485 11.91 37.62 -1.57
C LEU A 485 13.07 38.58 -1.89
N ASN A 486 13.54 39.31 -0.88
CA ASN A 486 14.47 40.43 -1.04
C ASN A 486 15.95 40.02 -1.13
N SER A 487 16.30 38.75 -0.92
CA SER A 487 17.68 38.29 -1.01
C SER A 487 18.10 38.04 -2.46
N ASP A 488 19.04 38.85 -2.97
CA ASP A 488 19.63 38.71 -4.31
C ASP A 488 20.22 37.31 -4.55
N LYS A 489 20.94 36.79 -3.56
CA LYS A 489 21.54 35.45 -3.58
C LYS A 489 20.49 34.35 -3.73
N GLN A 490 19.38 34.44 -2.98
CA GLN A 490 18.34 33.41 -3.03
C GLN A 490 17.58 33.45 -4.35
N ARG A 491 17.31 34.64 -4.89
CA ARG A 491 16.73 34.81 -6.24
C ARG A 491 17.65 34.27 -7.32
N HIS A 492 18.97 34.50 -7.20
CA HIS A 492 19.94 33.97 -8.15
C HIS A 492 19.93 32.45 -8.17
N GLU A 493 20.07 31.79 -7.01
CA GLU A 493 20.04 30.33 -6.96
C GLU A 493 18.68 29.75 -7.42
N HIS A 494 17.56 30.43 -7.11
CA HIS A 494 16.25 30.04 -7.64
C HIS A 494 16.19 30.15 -9.17
N SER A 495 16.74 31.22 -9.76
CA SER A 495 16.76 31.42 -11.20
C SER A 495 17.56 30.34 -11.94
N LEU A 496 18.67 29.86 -11.36
CA LEU A 496 19.47 28.77 -11.91
C LEU A 496 18.67 27.45 -11.99
N VAL A 497 17.87 27.16 -10.96
CA VAL A 497 16.97 25.99 -10.96
C VAL A 497 15.93 26.11 -12.08
N ILE A 498 15.34 27.30 -12.25
CA ILE A 498 14.33 27.56 -13.29
C ILE A 498 14.92 27.42 -14.70
N GLU A 499 16.12 27.94 -14.95
CA GLU A 499 16.78 27.82 -16.26
C GLU A 499 17.11 26.36 -16.60
N MET A 500 17.62 25.61 -15.62
CA MET A 500 17.86 24.18 -15.77
C MET A 500 16.57 23.42 -16.10
N LEU A 501 15.46 23.70 -15.40
CA LEU A 501 14.16 23.10 -15.67
C LEU A 501 13.64 23.44 -17.07
N ARG A 502 13.80 24.70 -17.51
CA ARG A 502 13.38 25.15 -18.84
C ARG A 502 14.02 24.29 -19.93
N SER A 503 15.36 24.19 -19.94
CA SER A 503 16.10 23.42 -20.96
C SER A 503 15.76 21.91 -20.98
N LYS A 504 15.39 21.38 -19.82
CA LYS A 504 15.01 19.99 -19.62
C LYS A 504 13.57 19.72 -20.07
N LEU A 505 12.63 20.59 -19.69
CA LEU A 505 11.20 20.41 -19.96
C LEU A 505 10.77 20.84 -21.36
N GLU A 506 11.46 21.78 -22.02
CA GLU A 506 11.23 22.09 -23.44
C GLU A 506 11.38 20.84 -24.31
N ARG A 507 12.31 19.95 -23.94
CA ARG A 507 12.53 18.65 -24.58
C ARG A 507 11.57 17.57 -24.14
N SER A 508 10.60 17.82 -23.26
CA SER A 508 9.60 16.82 -22.85
C SER A 508 8.16 17.29 -23.09
N THR A 509 7.98 18.56 -23.43
CA THR A 509 6.66 19.19 -23.62
C THR A 509 6.36 19.46 -25.09
N GLU A 510 5.07 19.59 -25.40
CA GLU A 510 4.60 20.04 -26.70
C GLU A 510 5.05 21.49 -26.95
N ALA A 511 5.34 21.81 -28.21
CA ALA A 511 5.81 23.14 -28.59
C ALA A 511 4.83 24.23 -28.11
N ASN A 512 5.35 25.28 -27.48
CA ASN A 512 4.60 26.40 -26.90
C ASN A 512 3.61 26.04 -25.76
N SER A 513 3.65 24.82 -25.21
CA SER A 513 2.80 24.45 -24.06
C SER A 513 3.43 24.77 -22.71
N LEU A 514 4.77 24.89 -22.64
CA LEU A 514 5.50 25.12 -21.41
C LEU A 514 5.33 26.58 -20.94
N VAL A 515 4.80 26.73 -19.73
CA VAL A 515 4.60 28.00 -19.03
C VAL A 515 5.50 28.02 -17.80
N ILE A 516 6.45 28.96 -17.80
CA ILE A 516 7.34 29.25 -16.68
C ILE A 516 7.26 30.76 -16.44
N PRO A 517 6.70 31.21 -15.31
CA PRO A 517 6.70 32.63 -14.95
C PRO A 517 8.12 33.20 -14.90
N ASP A 518 8.31 34.41 -15.44
CA ASP A 518 9.62 35.08 -15.46
C ASP A 518 10.13 35.47 -14.07
N ASN A 519 9.20 35.67 -13.11
CA ASN A 519 9.52 36.06 -11.75
C ASN A 519 8.87 35.11 -10.73
N PRO A 520 9.59 34.72 -9.66
CA PRO A 520 8.98 34.00 -8.54
C PRO A 520 7.99 34.91 -7.80
N VAL A 521 6.99 34.30 -7.18
CA VAL A 521 6.06 34.98 -6.27
C VAL A 521 6.46 34.70 -4.81
N ALA A 522 6.20 35.66 -3.90
CA ALA A 522 6.22 35.33 -2.48
C ALA A 522 4.99 34.50 -2.15
N LEU A 523 5.22 33.34 -1.57
CA LEU A 523 4.23 32.61 -0.83
C LEU A 523 4.51 32.80 0.66
N GLU A 524 3.58 33.41 1.39
CA GLU A 524 3.68 33.52 2.85
C GLU A 524 3.09 32.27 3.49
N TYR A 525 3.88 31.57 4.29
CA TYR A 525 3.48 30.33 4.95
C TYR A 525 4.24 30.12 6.26
N ASN A 526 3.56 29.68 7.33
CA ASN A 526 4.14 29.52 8.68
C ASN A 526 4.95 30.77 9.15
N ASN A 527 4.44 31.97 8.89
CA ASN A 527 5.09 33.25 9.19
C ASN A 527 6.48 33.44 8.53
N LYS A 528 6.77 32.70 7.46
CA LYS A 528 7.96 32.85 6.61
C LYS A 528 7.51 33.15 5.18
N GLN A 529 8.31 33.94 4.46
CA GLN A 529 8.14 34.11 3.02
C GLN A 529 8.97 33.09 2.26
N HIS A 530 8.42 32.57 1.18
CA HIS A 530 9.05 31.60 0.31
C HIS A 530 9.02 32.09 -1.14
N LEU A 531 10.12 31.85 -1.87
CA LEU A 531 10.12 31.98 -3.33
C LEU A 531 9.39 30.80 -3.94
N TYR A 532 8.38 31.07 -4.75
CA TYR A 532 7.57 30.05 -5.40
C TYR A 532 7.49 30.30 -6.90
N THR A 533 7.71 29.25 -7.69
CA THR A 533 7.44 29.24 -9.13
C THR A 533 6.75 27.94 -9.52
N LEU A 534 5.61 28.08 -10.17
CA LEU A 534 4.83 26.99 -10.74
C LEU A 534 5.22 26.83 -12.21
N VAL A 535 5.79 25.68 -12.56
CA VAL A 535 6.12 25.31 -13.94
C VAL A 535 5.06 24.34 -14.44
N GLN A 536 4.46 24.63 -15.59
CA GLN A 536 3.39 23.81 -16.16
C GLN A 536 3.57 23.60 -17.66
N GLY A 537 3.07 22.49 -18.18
CA GLY A 537 3.04 22.25 -19.63
C GLY A 537 2.30 20.97 -19.99
N THR A 538 2.17 20.71 -21.29
CA THR A 538 1.60 19.45 -21.79
C THR A 538 2.74 18.57 -22.29
N ILE A 539 2.86 17.35 -21.78
CA ILE A 539 3.92 16.43 -22.22
C ILE A 539 3.64 15.89 -23.61
N ARG A 540 4.71 15.59 -24.36
CA ARG A 540 4.56 14.90 -25.65
C ARG A 540 4.11 13.45 -25.47
N LYS A 541 3.50 12.89 -26.51
CA LYS A 541 2.84 11.57 -26.46
C LYS A 541 3.78 10.43 -26.09
N GLU A 542 5.06 10.53 -26.46
CA GLU A 542 6.10 9.53 -26.22
C GLU A 542 6.69 9.58 -24.81
N ILE A 543 6.45 10.65 -24.06
CA ILE A 543 7.04 10.88 -22.75
C ILE A 543 6.28 10.09 -21.69
N THR A 544 7.03 9.34 -20.88
CA THR A 544 6.50 8.59 -19.74
C THR A 544 6.83 9.27 -18.41
N PRO A 545 6.17 8.92 -17.30
CA PRO A 545 6.57 9.36 -15.96
C PRO A 545 8.04 9.11 -15.65
N PHE A 546 8.60 7.98 -16.11
CA PHE A 546 10.00 7.63 -15.89
C PHE A 546 10.96 8.55 -16.66
N ASP A 547 10.61 8.99 -17.87
CA ASP A 547 11.40 9.96 -18.62
C ASP A 547 11.41 11.32 -17.92
N LEU A 548 10.29 11.71 -17.30
CA LEU A 548 10.22 12.94 -16.50
C LEU A 548 11.10 12.84 -15.25
N VAL A 549 11.04 11.72 -14.53
CA VAL A 549 11.88 11.52 -13.35
C VAL A 549 13.36 11.48 -13.74
N GLU A 550 13.74 10.77 -14.80
CA GLU A 550 15.10 10.80 -15.38
C GLU A 550 15.57 12.22 -15.68
N THR A 551 14.70 12.99 -16.33
CA THR A 551 15.00 14.37 -16.72
C THR A 551 15.19 15.27 -15.49
N LEU A 552 14.37 15.10 -14.45
CA LEU A 552 14.23 16.06 -13.35
C LEU A 552 14.96 15.69 -12.06
N HIS A 553 15.31 14.42 -11.82
CA HIS A 553 15.83 13.92 -10.53
C HIS A 553 17.05 14.70 -9.98
N SER A 554 17.79 15.44 -10.80
CA SER A 554 18.91 16.30 -10.37
C SER A 554 18.62 17.80 -10.24
N THR A 555 17.36 18.25 -10.42
CA THR A 555 17.01 19.68 -10.44
C THR A 555 16.55 20.25 -9.10
N SER A 556 16.68 19.49 -8.01
CA SER A 556 16.13 19.84 -6.71
C SER A 556 16.98 20.88 -5.95
N ALA A 557 16.49 21.35 -4.80
CA ALA A 557 17.23 22.26 -3.93
C ALA A 557 18.56 21.67 -3.41
N VAL A 558 18.65 20.34 -3.32
CA VAL A 558 19.87 19.56 -3.01
C VAL A 558 20.54 19.00 -4.27
N GLY A 559 20.00 19.29 -5.46
CA GLY A 559 20.58 18.91 -6.74
C GLY A 559 21.79 19.77 -7.11
N SER A 560 22.64 19.21 -7.98
CA SER A 560 23.88 19.83 -8.43
C SER A 560 23.91 20.04 -9.94
N PHE A 561 24.55 21.13 -10.39
CA PHE A 561 24.66 21.52 -11.78
C PHE A 561 26.06 22.09 -12.11
N PRO A 562 26.72 21.63 -13.20
CA PRO A 562 26.34 20.53 -14.09
C PRO A 562 26.51 19.14 -13.42
N GLN A 563 25.51 18.26 -13.60
CA GLN A 563 25.38 17.00 -12.85
C GLN A 563 26.54 16.01 -13.05
N SER A 564 27.05 15.88 -14.28
CA SER A 564 28.08 14.90 -14.65
C SER A 564 29.42 15.12 -13.96
N ASP A 565 29.71 16.35 -13.55
CA ASP A 565 30.99 16.72 -12.95
C ASP A 565 30.89 16.67 -11.43
N VAL A 566 29.75 17.07 -10.88
CA VAL A 566 29.52 17.06 -9.44
C VAL A 566 29.30 15.65 -8.88
N LEU A 567 28.61 14.74 -9.61
CA LEU A 567 28.43 13.35 -9.18
C LEU A 567 29.73 12.52 -9.16
N LYS A 568 30.77 12.91 -9.91
CA LYS A 568 32.09 12.27 -9.84
C LYS A 568 32.87 12.66 -8.57
N PHE A 569 32.48 13.78 -7.95
CA PHE A 569 33.22 14.45 -6.89
C PHE A 569 32.59 14.23 -5.51
N ILE A 570 31.31 14.53 -5.35
CA ILE A 570 30.61 14.49 -4.05
C ILE A 570 30.80 13.17 -3.29
N PRO A 571 30.57 11.98 -3.89
CA PRO A 571 30.65 10.71 -3.16
C PRO A 571 32.04 10.44 -2.56
N LYS A 572 33.11 10.92 -3.21
CA LYS A 572 34.49 10.73 -2.74
C LYS A 572 34.84 11.60 -1.54
N GLU A 573 34.19 12.75 -1.41
CA GLU A 573 34.59 13.77 -0.44
C GLU A 573 33.64 13.80 0.77
N GLU A 574 32.33 13.60 0.58
CA GLU A 574 31.34 13.59 1.67
C GLU A 574 31.35 12.30 2.49
N ASN A 575 31.87 11.20 1.93
CA ASN A 575 31.83 9.88 2.56
C ASN A 575 30.42 9.50 3.04
N LEU A 576 29.41 9.88 2.24
CA LEU A 576 28.00 9.63 2.48
C LEU A 576 27.44 8.72 1.38
N ASP A 577 26.78 7.65 1.79
CA ASP A 577 25.98 6.82 0.89
C ASP A 577 24.56 7.40 0.82
N TYR A 578 24.29 8.17 -0.23
CA TYR A 578 23.00 8.81 -0.45
C TYR A 578 21.87 7.77 -0.55
N GLY A 579 22.09 6.61 -1.18
CA GLY A 579 21.03 5.63 -1.43
C GLY A 579 19.72 6.28 -1.87
N TRP A 580 18.66 6.19 -1.07
CA TRP A 580 17.34 6.80 -1.37
C TRP A 580 17.14 8.22 -0.79
N TYR A 581 18.10 8.75 -0.04
CA TYR A 581 18.10 10.14 0.36
C TYR A 581 18.30 11.09 -0.83
N ALA A 582 17.57 12.20 -0.85
CA ALA A 582 17.47 13.17 -1.95
C ALA A 582 16.98 12.58 -3.28
N ALA A 583 16.45 11.36 -3.26
CA ALA A 583 16.03 10.63 -4.45
C ALA A 583 14.50 10.74 -4.67
N PRO A 584 13.97 10.35 -5.85
CA PRO A 584 12.57 10.50 -6.20
C PRO A 584 11.76 9.38 -5.57
N ILE A 585 10.73 9.75 -4.82
CA ILE A 585 9.77 8.82 -4.23
C ILE A 585 8.38 9.25 -4.61
N GLY A 586 7.54 8.29 -5.01
CA GLY A 586 6.24 8.61 -5.55
C GLY A 586 5.45 7.41 -6.01
N TRP A 587 4.49 7.69 -6.89
CA TRP A 587 3.57 6.71 -7.41
C TRP A 587 3.24 6.96 -8.88
N ILE A 588 2.81 5.91 -9.59
CA ILE A 588 2.37 5.94 -11.00
C ILE A 588 1.14 5.05 -11.14
N ASP A 589 0.02 5.59 -11.59
CA ASP A 589 -1.22 4.82 -11.80
C ASP A 589 -1.31 4.18 -13.21
N ALA A 590 -2.39 3.43 -13.43
CA ALA A 590 -2.64 2.73 -14.70
C ALA A 590 -2.81 3.68 -15.91
N ASN A 591 -3.12 4.95 -15.67
CA ASN A 591 -3.31 5.98 -16.70
C ASN A 591 -2.03 6.83 -16.90
N ASN A 592 -0.92 6.46 -16.24
CA ASN A 592 0.32 7.23 -16.16
C ASN A 592 0.18 8.57 -15.42
N ASN A 593 -0.89 8.80 -14.66
CA ASN A 593 -0.82 9.89 -13.69
C ASN A 593 0.22 9.50 -12.63
N SER A 594 0.97 10.48 -12.19
CA SER A 594 2.08 10.21 -11.26
C SER A 594 2.42 11.44 -10.46
N GLU A 595 2.99 11.23 -9.30
CA GLU A 595 3.59 12.30 -8.52
C GLU A 595 4.80 11.79 -7.78
N PHE A 596 5.89 12.56 -7.87
CA PHE A 596 7.15 12.28 -7.20
C PHE A 596 7.60 13.49 -6.40
N VAL A 597 8.17 13.22 -5.23
CA VAL A 597 8.84 14.20 -4.38
C VAL A 597 10.32 13.86 -4.27
N VAL A 598 11.10 14.82 -3.81
CA VAL A 598 12.52 14.64 -3.51
C VAL A 598 12.65 14.34 -2.02
N ALA A 599 13.22 13.19 -1.66
CA ALA A 599 13.37 12.75 -0.28
C ALA A 599 14.50 13.50 0.49
N SER A 600 14.41 14.84 0.57
CA SER A 600 15.48 15.72 1.03
C SER A 600 15.54 15.99 2.54
N GLU A 601 14.46 15.73 3.28
CA GLU A 601 14.44 15.78 4.75
C GLU A 601 13.89 14.46 5.25
N SER A 602 14.78 13.53 5.60
CA SER A 602 14.40 12.13 5.74
C SER A 602 15.20 11.39 6.80
N ALA A 603 14.65 10.26 7.22
CA ALA A 603 15.29 9.33 8.12
C ALA A 603 15.15 7.89 7.62
N LEU A 604 16.18 7.09 7.86
CA LEU A 604 16.20 5.65 7.61
C LEU A 604 16.35 4.93 8.94
N ILE A 605 15.37 4.10 9.27
CA ILE A 605 15.41 3.20 10.41
C ILE A 605 15.81 1.81 9.92
N ASN A 606 16.86 1.27 10.52
CA ASN A 606 17.33 -0.09 10.35
C ASN A 606 17.34 -0.83 11.70
N GLU A 607 17.71 -2.11 11.70
CA GLU A 607 18.01 -2.80 12.95
C GLU A 607 19.21 -2.13 13.64
N GLY A 608 19.00 -1.62 14.85
CA GLY A 608 20.05 -1.06 15.70
C GLY A 608 20.51 0.36 15.37
N SER A 609 19.93 1.03 14.37
CA SER A 609 20.32 2.42 14.05
C SER A 609 19.20 3.23 13.40
N ILE A 610 19.27 4.55 13.58
CA ILE A 610 18.51 5.55 12.84
C ILE A 610 19.49 6.51 12.19
N SER A 611 19.40 6.65 10.88
CA SER A 611 20.14 7.64 10.11
C SER A 611 19.23 8.81 9.76
N PHE A 612 19.64 10.03 10.07
CA PHE A 612 18.98 11.27 9.70
C PHE A 612 19.76 11.95 8.59
N PHE A 613 19.07 12.40 7.55
CA PHE A 613 19.69 13.04 6.39
C PHE A 613 19.09 14.42 6.15
N ALA A 614 19.98 15.38 5.95
CA ALA A 614 19.63 16.72 5.49
C ALA A 614 20.74 17.28 4.60
N GLY A 615 20.36 18.17 3.69
CA GLY A 615 21.30 18.78 2.74
C GLY A 615 20.91 20.20 2.39
N CYS A 616 21.84 20.89 1.76
CA CYS A 616 21.72 22.29 1.39
C CYS A 616 22.50 22.58 0.11
N GLY A 617 22.07 23.60 -0.63
CA GLY A 617 22.71 24.04 -1.88
C GLY A 617 23.81 25.08 -1.66
N PHE A 618 24.91 24.94 -2.38
CA PHE A 618 26.02 25.88 -2.46
C PHE A 618 26.08 26.51 -3.86
N VAL A 619 26.22 27.83 -3.89
CA VAL A 619 26.57 28.64 -5.07
C VAL A 619 27.84 29.42 -4.74
N ALA A 620 28.50 30.03 -5.73
CA ALA A 620 29.80 30.70 -5.55
C ALA A 620 29.81 31.73 -4.40
N ASP A 621 28.69 32.45 -4.20
CA ASP A 621 28.53 33.45 -3.15
C ASP A 621 27.89 32.89 -1.84
N SER A 622 27.99 31.58 -1.59
CA SER A 622 27.50 30.96 -0.36
C SER A 622 28.43 31.20 0.82
N ASP A 623 27.91 31.71 1.94
CA ASP A 623 28.63 31.75 3.22
C ASP A 623 28.84 30.31 3.75
N SER A 624 30.06 29.98 4.13
CA SER A 624 30.46 28.66 4.61
C SER A 624 29.89 28.32 5.98
N GLU A 625 29.51 29.32 6.80
CA GLU A 625 29.05 29.12 8.18
C GLU A 625 27.52 28.91 8.31
N ASP A 626 26.71 29.48 7.42
CA ASP A 626 25.23 29.41 7.51
C ASP A 626 24.67 28.01 7.17
N ARG A 627 25.30 27.31 6.22
CA ARG A 627 24.84 26.02 5.68
C ARG A 627 24.93 24.85 6.66
N PRO A 628 26.01 24.71 7.46
CA PRO A 628 26.05 23.80 8.60
C PRO A 628 24.87 23.96 9.57
N HIS A 629 24.46 25.20 9.83
CA HIS A 629 23.38 25.49 10.76
C HIS A 629 22.01 25.08 10.20
N GLU A 630 21.74 25.38 8.92
CA GLU A 630 20.51 24.98 8.21
C GLU A 630 20.29 23.46 8.25
N THR A 631 21.30 22.68 7.84
CA THR A 631 21.21 21.21 7.81
C THR A 631 21.03 20.60 9.21
N ARG A 632 21.68 21.17 10.25
CA ARG A 632 21.50 20.76 11.64
C ARG A 632 20.05 20.98 12.11
N LEU A 633 19.47 22.14 11.86
CA LEU A 633 18.08 22.44 12.26
C LEU A 633 17.07 21.48 11.61
N ASN A 634 17.27 21.11 10.34
CA ASN A 634 16.39 20.16 9.65
C ASN A 634 16.48 18.76 10.29
N MET A 635 17.70 18.29 10.62
CA MET A 635 17.89 17.02 11.33
C MET A 635 17.31 17.05 12.75
N GLU A 636 17.47 18.15 13.47
CA GLU A 636 16.89 18.34 14.82
C GLU A 636 15.36 18.34 14.78
N SER A 637 14.75 18.93 13.76
CA SER A 637 13.30 18.85 13.55
C SER A 637 12.84 17.40 13.37
N MET A 638 13.54 16.63 12.54
CA MET A 638 13.27 15.20 12.35
C MET A 638 13.43 14.40 13.62
N LEU A 639 14.51 14.62 14.36
CA LEU A 639 14.73 14.00 15.66
C LEU A 639 13.66 14.40 16.69
N PHE A 640 13.22 15.66 16.69
CA PHE A 640 12.17 16.16 17.59
C PHE A 640 10.84 15.44 17.37
N THR A 641 10.45 15.17 16.13
CA THR A 641 9.20 14.42 15.86
C THR A 641 9.26 12.95 16.30
N LEU A 642 10.45 12.36 16.38
CA LEU A 642 10.68 10.99 16.84
C LEU A 642 10.89 10.87 18.35
N SER A 643 11.44 11.91 18.99
CA SER A 643 11.73 11.91 20.42
C SER A 643 10.53 12.41 21.24
N GLU A 644 10.28 11.78 22.39
CA GLU A 644 9.37 12.32 23.40
C GLU A 644 10.15 13.14 24.41
N LYS A 645 10.14 14.47 24.27
CA LYS A 645 10.18 15.34 25.44
C LYS A 645 8.84 16.07 25.55
N GLN A 646 8.06 15.56 26.50
CA GLN A 646 6.87 16.10 27.19
C GLN A 646 6.24 17.40 26.68
N THR A 647 4.91 17.29 26.45
CA THR A 647 3.86 18.34 26.47
C THR A 647 3.87 19.36 25.33
N LEU A 648 2.80 19.35 24.54
CA LEU A 648 2.28 20.53 23.85
C LEU A 648 1.59 21.44 24.86
#